data_AF-A0A924YPT0-F1
#
_entry.id   AF-A0A924YPT0-F1
#
_cell.length_a   1.000
_cell.length_b   1.000
_cell.length_c   1.000
_cell.angle_alpha   90.00
_cell.angle_beta   90.00
_cell.angle_gamma   90.00
#
_symmetry.space_group_name_H-M   'P 1'
#
loop_
_entity.id
_entity.type
_entity.pdbx_description
1 polymer ?
#
loop_
_entity_poly.entity_id
_entity_poly.type
_entity_poly.pdbx_seq_one_letter_code
_entity_poly.pdbx_strand_id
1 'polypeptide(L)'
;MTISDPAESGRRDLDRKLLGGVAWSSLARFATQAMSWIVTLHVARILSPTDYGIISAAMIYLGLVRLITEFGLGTIIVTKSDLSSNVVAQIGGSGVLMGVFFSILTVVLAQPISLLVKAPAVADALPLFALTSLIATVSIVPMALLQKKLAFKTLSAIELVRSLAASLGLLILAHLGFRFWSIALSELISALVGAVALTSRMPFRIAIPRIVDMRPLFSMSRELLLGRLAWYGYTNADFFVASRRLGTRALGEYTMGWTLITFPTDRIASLVLSVTPPVLARVKNNPAELVRYFVLLTEGLSIVLFPLCIGLALVADDVVRIFLGSKWAGAVGVMQALAIFSTLRSAMPLVSQMLTVRGRTREGMWFSIASFVLLVPAFWIGSSWGTAGIAWAWAALYPPLALWQYTILAKALDMRLRHIFAAYIPAAAGCAIMSAVVLMTQSLADQQSWTASVRLLVATTSGAAAYCTWIALARGARVKSILQLVRKTRPAVTPPTVHAAPPLAVADQAIFDSIDELYGVPAEKSACECTVIIGTMAAENRQSSLLRAIDSIVASTRKQVEVVVVVNGNRAHAPLLALLRERAGVRVLLQAEGSLPKAMHRGRVAVRTPYFAFLDDDDEYLIGGLDVRLEALQARPDASLVTSNGYKRRHGREALMLRNLSNVAADPLGAFLLENWLPSCGALYRTSRVSAEYFADIQKYFEWTQLAFRLVSNGHVVAVVDEPTFRIHESEVSESKSTEYLEAHPAILEDLLRLVTREDLAQTLSFRRA
;
A
#
# COMPACT_ATOMS: atom_id res chain seq x y z
N MET A 1 -18.81 -6.38 -44.94
CA MET A 1 -17.66 -5.56 -44.50
C MET A 1 -18.12 -4.68 -43.37
N THR A 2 -17.86 -5.10 -42.13
CA THR A 2 -18.19 -4.32 -40.92
C THR A 2 -17.05 -3.34 -40.67
N ILE A 3 -17.34 -2.05 -40.84
CA ILE A 3 -16.43 -0.94 -40.58
C ILE A 3 -16.37 -0.77 -39.05
N SER A 4 -15.23 -1.10 -38.45
CA SER A 4 -14.99 -0.86 -37.02
C SER A 4 -14.65 0.61 -36.77
N ASP A 5 -15.35 1.23 -35.82
CA ASP A 5 -15.23 2.63 -35.40
C ASP A 5 -13.83 2.96 -34.81
N PRO A 6 -13.09 3.96 -35.34
CA PRO A 6 -11.72 4.29 -34.91
C PRO A 6 -11.59 4.61 -33.41
N ALA A 7 -12.64 5.14 -32.77
CA ALA A 7 -12.65 5.54 -31.36
C ALA A 7 -12.67 4.33 -30.40
N GLU A 8 -13.29 3.22 -30.79
CA GLU A 8 -13.24 1.96 -30.03
C GLU A 8 -11.83 1.31 -30.07
N SER A 9 -11.09 1.52 -31.15
CA SER A 9 -9.71 1.00 -31.28
C SER A 9 -8.75 1.72 -30.32
N GLY A 10 -8.88 3.04 -30.14
CA GLY A 10 -7.98 3.86 -29.31
C GLY A 10 -8.13 3.62 -27.80
N ARG A 11 -9.35 3.41 -27.31
CA ARG A 11 -9.62 3.04 -25.90
C ARG A 11 -9.11 1.65 -25.56
N ARG A 12 -9.35 0.67 -26.45
CA ARG A 12 -8.78 -0.68 -26.33
C ARG A 12 -7.26 -0.60 -26.34
N ASP A 13 -6.66 0.33 -27.08
CA ASP A 13 -5.22 0.47 -27.18
C ASP A 13 -4.56 1.15 -25.95
N LEU A 14 -5.25 2.07 -25.26
CA LEU A 14 -4.75 2.73 -24.04
C LEU A 14 -4.90 1.88 -22.78
N ASP A 15 -6.07 1.26 -22.57
CA ASP A 15 -6.28 0.27 -21.49
C ASP A 15 -5.35 -0.94 -21.70
N ARG A 16 -5.13 -1.36 -22.97
CA ARG A 16 -4.10 -2.34 -23.34
C ARG A 16 -2.68 -1.84 -23.10
N LYS A 17 -2.39 -0.54 -23.15
CA LYS A 17 -1.06 0.04 -22.84
C LYS A 17 -0.82 0.21 -21.33
N LEU A 18 -1.84 0.45 -20.52
CA LEU A 18 -1.73 0.55 -19.05
C LEU A 18 -1.76 -0.82 -18.38
N LEU A 19 -2.73 -1.67 -18.73
CA LEU A 19 -2.73 -3.08 -18.33
C LEU A 19 -1.55 -3.80 -18.96
N GLY A 20 -1.22 -3.50 -20.22
CA GLY A 20 0.01 -3.97 -20.84
C GLY A 20 1.24 -3.45 -20.13
N GLY A 21 1.28 -2.22 -19.61
CA GLY A 21 2.43 -1.69 -18.88
C GLY A 21 2.64 -2.35 -17.52
N VAL A 22 1.57 -2.57 -16.75
CA VAL A 22 1.62 -3.28 -15.46
C VAL A 22 1.86 -4.77 -15.68
N ALA A 23 1.13 -5.41 -16.60
CA ALA A 23 1.33 -6.81 -16.95
C ALA A 23 2.72 -7.04 -17.56
N TRP A 24 3.24 -6.12 -18.37
CA TRP A 24 4.61 -6.16 -18.89
C TRP A 24 5.63 -5.97 -17.78
N SER A 25 5.40 -5.06 -16.84
CA SER A 25 6.31 -4.90 -15.69
C SER A 25 6.32 -6.13 -14.78
N SER A 26 5.16 -6.76 -14.56
CA SER A 26 5.04 -8.01 -13.81
C SER A 26 5.67 -9.17 -14.57
N LEU A 27 5.36 -9.32 -15.87
CA LEU A 27 5.91 -10.36 -16.73
C LEU A 27 7.43 -10.22 -16.87
N ALA A 28 7.94 -9.01 -17.06
CA ALA A 28 9.37 -8.74 -17.11
C ALA A 28 10.04 -9.11 -15.78
N ARG A 29 9.44 -8.74 -14.63
CA ARG A 29 9.94 -9.17 -13.31
C ARG A 29 9.93 -10.69 -13.16
N PHE A 30 8.88 -11.36 -13.63
CA PHE A 30 8.80 -12.82 -13.62
C PHE A 30 9.86 -13.47 -14.53
N ALA A 31 10.03 -12.97 -15.75
CA ALA A 31 11.03 -13.45 -16.69
C ALA A 31 12.46 -13.24 -16.17
N THR A 32 12.75 -12.06 -15.61
CA THR A 32 14.05 -11.74 -14.99
C THR A 32 14.35 -12.70 -13.84
N GLN A 33 13.35 -12.93 -12.99
CA GLN A 33 13.50 -13.84 -11.88
C GLN A 33 13.71 -15.28 -12.36
N ALA A 34 12.91 -15.76 -13.31
CA ALA A 34 13.07 -17.10 -13.88
C ALA A 34 14.47 -17.28 -14.49
N MET A 35 14.98 -16.26 -15.18
CA MET A 35 16.36 -16.25 -15.70
C MET A 35 17.38 -16.35 -14.57
N SER A 36 17.25 -15.53 -13.52
CA SER A 36 18.12 -15.59 -12.34
C SER A 36 18.13 -16.99 -11.71
N TRP A 37 16.99 -17.68 -11.68
CA TRP A 37 16.89 -19.06 -11.19
C TRP A 37 17.60 -20.08 -12.06
N ILE A 38 17.42 -19.99 -13.37
CA ILE A 38 18.13 -20.85 -14.32
C ILE A 38 19.64 -20.67 -14.13
N VAL A 39 20.10 -19.42 -13.97
CA VAL A 39 21.50 -19.12 -13.69
C VAL A 39 21.93 -19.67 -12.33
N THR A 40 21.15 -19.50 -11.26
CA THR A 40 21.49 -20.04 -9.94
C THR A 40 21.58 -21.57 -9.95
N LEU A 41 20.65 -22.28 -10.57
CA LEU A 41 20.68 -23.75 -10.68
C LEU A 41 21.86 -24.22 -11.52
N HIS A 42 22.14 -23.54 -12.63
CA HIS A 42 23.28 -23.84 -13.48
C HIS A 42 24.61 -23.61 -12.74
N VAL A 43 24.75 -22.48 -12.06
CA VAL A 43 25.94 -22.12 -11.29
C VAL A 43 26.11 -23.03 -10.07
N ALA A 44 25.02 -23.48 -9.44
CA ALA A 44 25.08 -24.47 -8.36
C ALA A 44 25.59 -25.84 -8.83
N ARG A 45 25.48 -26.18 -10.12
CA ARG A 45 26.18 -27.35 -10.70
C ARG A 45 27.67 -27.13 -10.86
N ILE A 46 28.13 -25.89 -11.02
CA ILE A 46 29.55 -25.56 -11.12
C ILE A 46 30.17 -25.46 -9.72
N LEU A 47 29.62 -24.63 -8.86
CA LEU A 47 30.14 -24.32 -7.52
C LEU A 47 29.88 -25.44 -6.51
N SER A 48 30.69 -25.50 -5.46
CA SER A 48 30.52 -26.46 -4.37
C SER A 48 29.58 -25.92 -3.28
N PRO A 49 28.95 -26.78 -2.46
CA PRO A 49 28.19 -26.33 -1.30
C PRO A 49 29.00 -25.45 -0.35
N THR A 50 30.30 -25.72 -0.20
CA THR A 50 31.22 -24.90 0.61
C THR A 50 31.23 -23.44 0.16
N ASP A 51 31.21 -23.18 -1.14
CA ASP A 51 31.25 -21.81 -1.69
C ASP A 51 29.97 -21.04 -1.31
N TYR A 52 28.80 -21.68 -1.41
CA TYR A 52 27.53 -21.11 -0.95
C TYR A 52 27.50 -20.92 0.57
N GLY A 53 28.08 -21.84 1.33
CA GLY A 53 28.17 -21.76 2.78
C GLY A 53 28.99 -20.55 3.25
N ILE A 54 30.13 -20.26 2.61
CA ILE A 54 30.95 -19.08 2.94
C ILE A 54 30.12 -17.80 2.76
N ILE A 55 29.43 -17.67 1.63
CA ILE A 55 28.58 -16.50 1.35
C ILE A 55 27.42 -16.42 2.34
N SER A 56 26.78 -17.54 2.64
CA SER A 56 25.65 -17.59 3.59
C SER A 56 26.08 -17.17 4.98
N ALA A 57 27.25 -17.60 5.45
CA ALA A 57 27.81 -17.19 6.73
C ALA A 57 28.09 -15.69 6.77
N ALA A 58 28.66 -15.12 5.70
CA ALA A 58 28.86 -13.68 5.57
C ALA A 58 27.52 -12.91 5.58
N MET A 59 26.48 -13.43 4.92
CA MET A 59 25.16 -12.80 4.85
C MET A 59 24.46 -12.69 6.21
N ILE A 60 24.72 -13.59 7.17
CA ILE A 60 24.18 -13.48 8.53
C ILE A 60 24.69 -12.21 9.23
N TYR A 61 25.95 -11.84 9.04
CA TYR A 61 26.48 -10.59 9.57
C TYR A 61 25.95 -9.38 8.78
N LEU A 62 25.98 -9.47 7.45
CA LEU A 62 25.56 -8.37 6.59
C LEU A 62 24.08 -8.03 6.73
N GLY A 63 23.22 -9.03 6.97
CA GLY A 63 21.81 -8.79 7.24
C GLY A 63 21.59 -8.01 8.55
N LEU A 64 22.44 -8.20 9.57
CA LEU A 64 22.39 -7.41 10.81
C LEU A 64 22.82 -5.96 10.54
N VAL A 65 23.87 -5.76 9.74
CA VAL A 65 24.29 -4.43 9.28
C VAL A 65 23.15 -3.74 8.51
N ARG A 66 22.54 -4.45 7.54
CA ARG A 66 21.39 -3.94 6.76
C ARG A 66 20.20 -3.59 7.64
N LEU A 67 19.88 -4.41 8.65
CA LEU A 67 18.80 -4.13 9.60
C LEU A 67 18.97 -2.78 10.31
N ILE A 68 20.22 -2.41 10.63
CA ILE A 68 20.55 -1.15 11.30
C ILE A 68 20.62 0.01 10.30
N THR A 69 21.20 -0.19 9.12
CA THR A 69 21.41 0.88 8.13
C THR A 69 20.15 1.26 7.35
N GLU A 70 19.25 0.31 7.07
CA GLU A 70 18.00 0.56 6.36
C GLU A 70 16.91 1.20 7.24
N PHE A 71 17.17 1.37 8.53
CA PHE A 71 16.17 1.90 9.46
C PHE A 71 15.86 3.38 9.16
N GLY A 72 14.70 3.61 8.55
CA GLY A 72 14.02 4.92 8.49
C GLY A 72 14.44 5.84 7.34
N LEU A 73 15.67 5.76 6.80
CA LEU A 73 16.17 6.76 5.82
C LEU A 73 15.36 6.81 4.52
N GLY A 74 15.12 5.67 3.87
CA GLY A 74 14.34 5.60 2.63
C GLY A 74 12.86 5.87 2.86
N THR A 75 12.30 5.32 3.95
CA THR A 75 10.88 5.49 4.30
C THR A 75 10.53 6.96 4.55
N ILE A 76 11.39 7.72 5.24
CA ILE A 76 11.16 9.15 5.50
C ILE A 76 11.02 9.95 4.20
N ILE A 77 11.83 9.64 3.19
CA ILE A 77 11.77 10.34 1.89
C ILE A 77 10.44 10.05 1.18
N VAL A 78 10.00 8.79 1.19
CA VAL A 78 8.77 8.38 0.50
C VAL A 78 7.52 8.90 1.22
N THR A 79 7.50 8.92 2.55
CA THR A 79 6.31 9.27 3.33
C THR A 79 6.10 10.76 3.55
N LYS A 80 7.16 11.57 3.65
CA LYS A 80 7.03 13.02 3.86
C LYS A 80 6.85 13.76 2.53
N SER A 81 5.73 14.47 2.37
CA SER A 81 5.39 15.25 1.16
C SER A 81 6.36 16.41 0.92
N ASP A 82 6.74 17.17 1.95
CA ASP A 82 7.51 18.41 1.82
C ASP A 82 8.91 18.31 2.46
N LEU A 83 9.83 17.64 1.77
CA LEU A 83 11.26 17.66 2.15
C LEU A 83 11.99 18.68 1.29
N SER A 84 12.63 19.66 1.95
CA SER A 84 13.51 20.59 1.24
C SER A 84 14.70 19.84 0.62
N SER A 85 15.24 20.36 -0.47
CA SER A 85 16.40 19.77 -1.15
C SER A 85 17.61 19.61 -0.22
N ASN A 86 17.76 20.53 0.75
CA ASN A 86 18.81 20.45 1.77
C ASN A 86 18.58 19.30 2.75
N VAL A 87 17.34 19.04 3.17
CA VAL A 87 17.03 17.89 4.04
C VAL A 87 17.26 16.58 3.30
N VAL A 88 16.86 16.48 2.02
CA VAL A 88 17.17 15.30 1.20
C VAL A 88 18.69 15.11 1.07
N ALA A 89 19.44 16.19 0.90
CA ALA A 89 20.90 16.12 0.83
C ALA A 89 21.55 15.68 2.15
N GLN A 90 21.01 16.11 3.29
CA GLN A 90 21.45 15.67 4.61
C GLN A 90 21.09 14.21 4.88
N ILE A 91 19.90 13.73 4.44
CA ILE A 91 19.55 12.31 4.50
C ILE A 91 20.54 11.48 3.67
N GLY A 92 20.90 11.98 2.48
CA GLY A 92 21.94 11.40 1.63
C GLY A 92 23.30 11.34 2.33
N GLY A 93 23.72 12.43 2.97
CA GLY A 93 24.96 12.48 3.75
C GLY A 93 24.97 11.53 4.95
N SER A 94 23.87 11.46 5.70
CA SER A 94 23.72 10.47 6.79
C SER A 94 23.84 9.04 6.27
N GLY A 95 23.19 8.72 5.15
CA GLY A 95 23.27 7.38 4.55
C GLY A 95 24.69 7.01 4.12
N VAL A 96 25.43 7.95 3.49
CA VAL A 96 26.83 7.74 3.10
C VAL A 96 27.72 7.60 4.33
N LEU A 97 27.59 8.45 5.35
CA LEU A 97 28.36 8.35 6.59
C LEU A 97 28.12 7.02 7.32
N MET A 98 26.86 6.59 7.44
CA MET A 98 26.53 5.27 7.98
C MET A 98 27.14 4.16 7.12
N GLY A 99 27.06 4.26 5.79
CA GLY A 99 27.70 3.32 4.86
C GLY A 99 29.20 3.21 5.09
N VAL A 100 29.91 4.33 5.20
CA VAL A 100 31.36 4.36 5.47
C VAL A 100 31.66 3.75 6.84
N PHE A 101 30.95 4.18 7.89
CA PHE A 101 31.12 3.65 9.23
C PHE A 101 30.95 2.13 9.29
N PHE A 102 29.84 1.61 8.75
CA PHE A 102 29.58 0.17 8.76
C PHE A 102 30.52 -0.61 7.83
N SER A 103 31.04 0.01 6.77
CA SER A 103 32.05 -0.62 5.92
C SER A 103 33.38 -0.78 6.63
N ILE A 104 33.86 0.28 7.30
CA ILE A 104 35.07 0.22 8.13
C ILE A 104 34.87 -0.81 9.25
N LEU A 105 33.72 -0.76 9.93
CA LEU A 105 33.40 -1.72 10.99
C LEU A 105 33.39 -3.16 10.46
N THR A 106 32.85 -3.39 9.27
CA THR A 106 32.84 -4.72 8.62
C THR A 106 34.26 -5.22 8.35
N VAL A 107 35.14 -4.37 7.82
CA VAL A 107 36.54 -4.72 7.55
C VAL A 107 37.28 -5.05 8.86
N VAL A 108 37.09 -4.24 9.90
CA VAL A 108 37.71 -4.47 11.23
C VAL A 108 37.19 -5.75 11.87
N LEU A 109 35.88 -6.02 11.77
CA LEU A 109 35.27 -7.22 12.33
C LEU A 109 35.42 -8.46 11.46
N ALA A 110 35.99 -8.36 10.26
CA ALA A 110 36.05 -9.47 9.31
C ALA A 110 36.74 -10.71 9.91
N GLN A 111 37.89 -10.51 10.57
CA GLN A 111 38.64 -11.60 11.19
C GLN A 111 37.97 -12.14 12.47
N PRO A 112 37.51 -11.31 13.43
CA PRO A 112 36.71 -11.80 14.55
C PRO A 112 35.47 -12.61 14.12
N ILE A 113 34.77 -12.16 13.08
CA ILE A 113 33.57 -12.85 12.57
C ILE A 113 33.95 -14.19 11.95
N SER A 114 35.01 -14.25 11.13
CA SER A 114 35.46 -15.50 10.48
C SER A 114 35.80 -16.58 11.52
N LEU A 115 36.43 -16.19 12.63
CA LEU A 115 36.71 -17.05 13.78
C LEU A 115 35.42 -17.46 14.50
N LEU A 116 34.50 -16.51 14.70
CA LEU A 116 33.21 -16.77 15.34
C LEU A 116 32.42 -17.83 14.59
N VAL A 117 32.37 -17.76 13.24
CA VAL A 117 31.61 -18.71 12.40
C VAL A 117 32.40 -19.94 11.96
N LYS A 118 33.68 -20.06 12.35
CA LYS A 118 34.62 -21.13 11.96
C LYS A 118 34.79 -21.28 10.44
N ALA A 119 34.88 -20.16 9.73
CA ALA A 119 35.03 -20.13 8.28
C ALA A 119 36.06 -19.07 7.85
N PRO A 120 37.36 -19.42 7.70
CA PRO A 120 38.41 -18.45 7.41
C PRO A 120 38.15 -17.61 6.16
N ALA A 121 37.63 -18.22 5.09
CA ALA A 121 37.30 -17.54 3.83
C ALA A 121 36.24 -16.43 3.97
N VAL A 122 35.50 -16.38 5.09
CA VAL A 122 34.59 -15.25 5.38
C VAL A 122 35.36 -13.96 5.62
N ALA A 123 36.59 -14.04 6.16
CA ALA A 123 37.46 -12.88 6.34
C ALA A 123 37.81 -12.23 4.99
N ASP A 124 37.96 -13.02 3.93
CA ASP A 124 38.25 -12.52 2.59
C ASP A 124 36.99 -11.94 1.91
N ALA A 125 35.83 -12.54 2.16
CA ALA A 125 34.57 -12.13 1.54
C ALA A 125 34.00 -10.82 2.14
N LEU A 126 34.13 -10.61 3.46
CA LEU A 126 33.51 -9.49 4.15
C LEU A 126 33.98 -8.10 3.67
N PRO A 127 35.27 -7.83 3.38
CA PRO A 127 35.71 -6.57 2.80
C PRO A 127 35.03 -6.23 1.47
N LEU A 128 34.79 -7.23 0.61
CA LEU A 128 34.09 -7.03 -0.65
C LEU A 128 32.61 -6.68 -0.44
N PHE A 129 31.98 -7.31 0.54
CA PHE A 129 30.60 -6.98 0.93
C PHE A 129 30.48 -5.64 1.66
N ALA A 130 31.52 -5.20 2.37
CA ALA A 130 31.61 -3.85 2.93
C ALA A 130 31.54 -2.81 1.80
N LEU A 131 32.37 -2.99 0.76
CA LEU A 131 32.33 -2.14 -0.44
C LEU A 131 30.95 -2.18 -1.13
N THR A 132 30.38 -3.37 -1.29
CA THR A 132 29.04 -3.54 -1.87
C THR A 132 27.98 -2.78 -1.07
N SER A 133 28.06 -2.84 0.27
CA SER A 133 27.13 -2.16 1.18
C SER A 133 27.30 -0.64 1.11
N LEU A 134 28.54 -0.14 1.00
CA LEU A 134 28.83 1.29 0.78
C LEU A 134 28.19 1.81 -0.51
N ILE A 135 28.30 1.05 -1.59
CA ILE A 135 27.69 1.42 -2.88
C ILE A 135 26.15 1.40 -2.78
N ALA A 136 25.61 0.43 -2.04
CA ALA A 136 24.17 0.32 -1.83
C ALA A 136 23.59 1.53 -1.07
N THR A 137 24.32 2.13 -0.10
CA THR A 137 23.80 3.30 0.63
C THR A 137 23.62 4.53 -0.26
N VAL A 138 24.47 4.73 -1.27
CA VAL A 138 24.34 5.80 -2.28
C VAL A 138 23.06 5.64 -3.10
N SER A 139 22.58 4.42 -3.26
CA SER A 139 21.37 4.10 -4.04
C SER A 139 20.07 4.40 -3.30
N ILE A 140 20.09 4.53 -1.97
CA ILE A 140 18.89 4.65 -1.13
C ILE A 140 18.08 5.92 -1.51
N VAL A 141 18.74 7.08 -1.60
CA VAL A 141 18.05 8.36 -1.85
C VAL A 141 17.47 8.45 -3.27
N PRO A 142 18.23 8.18 -4.36
CA PRO A 142 17.67 8.15 -5.71
C PRO A 142 16.50 7.17 -5.88
N MET A 143 16.62 5.97 -5.28
CA MET A 143 15.55 4.97 -5.28
C MET A 143 14.29 5.52 -4.61
N ALA A 144 14.42 6.08 -3.41
CA ALA A 144 13.29 6.65 -2.67
C ALA A 144 12.64 7.84 -3.40
N LEU A 145 13.44 8.70 -4.05
CA LEU A 145 12.92 9.81 -4.86
C LEU A 145 12.19 9.31 -6.11
N LEU A 146 12.69 8.28 -6.80
CA LEU A 146 11.99 7.65 -7.93
C LEU A 146 10.69 6.98 -7.49
N GLN A 147 10.68 6.33 -6.33
CA GLN A 147 9.47 5.75 -5.73
C GLN A 147 8.45 6.84 -5.40
N LYS A 148 8.87 7.94 -4.78
CA LYS A 148 8.03 9.10 -4.48
C LYS A 148 7.45 9.73 -5.75
N LYS A 149 8.22 9.78 -6.84
CA LYS A 149 7.78 10.23 -8.17
C LYS A 149 6.94 9.20 -8.94
N LEU A 150 6.62 8.05 -8.33
CA LEU A 150 5.90 6.93 -8.96
C LEU A 150 6.52 6.46 -10.29
N ALA A 151 7.85 6.61 -10.44
CA ALA A 151 8.59 6.27 -11.66
C ALA A 151 8.86 4.75 -11.76
N PHE A 152 7.84 3.92 -11.56
CA PHE A 152 7.96 2.46 -11.47
C PHE A 152 8.49 1.79 -12.73
N LYS A 153 8.27 2.38 -13.92
CA LYS A 153 8.85 1.90 -15.17
C LYS A 153 10.38 2.01 -15.14
N THR A 154 10.90 3.18 -14.74
CA THR A 154 12.33 3.41 -14.58
C THR A 154 12.92 2.48 -13.54
N LEU A 155 12.27 2.36 -12.37
CA LEU A 155 12.71 1.44 -11.31
C LEU A 155 12.75 -0.02 -11.77
N SER A 156 11.74 -0.46 -12.52
CA SER A 156 11.68 -1.83 -13.04
C SER A 156 12.71 -2.07 -14.15
N ALA A 157 13.00 -1.08 -14.99
CA ALA A 157 14.05 -1.16 -16.00
C ALA A 157 15.45 -1.23 -15.35
N ILE A 158 15.70 -0.42 -14.33
CA ILE A 158 16.95 -0.48 -13.55
C ILE A 158 17.09 -1.84 -12.87
N GLU A 159 16.01 -2.36 -12.27
CA GLU A 159 15.99 -3.69 -11.64
C GLU A 159 16.35 -4.80 -12.64
N LEU A 160 15.75 -4.76 -13.82
CA LEU A 160 16.06 -5.69 -14.91
C LEU A 160 17.54 -5.63 -15.29
N VAL A 161 18.09 -4.42 -15.52
CA VAL A 161 19.48 -4.25 -15.94
C VAL A 161 20.47 -4.73 -14.87
N ARG A 162 20.26 -4.38 -13.58
CA ARG A 162 21.15 -4.85 -12.51
C ARG A 162 21.08 -6.36 -12.32
N SER A 163 19.88 -6.95 -12.40
CA SER A 163 19.70 -8.40 -12.27
C SER A 163 20.34 -9.17 -13.43
N LEU A 164 20.21 -8.68 -14.67
CA LEU A 164 20.88 -9.27 -15.83
C LEU A 164 22.41 -9.14 -15.74
N ALA A 165 22.92 -7.97 -15.34
CA ALA A 165 24.36 -7.77 -15.16
C ALA A 165 24.92 -8.69 -14.06
N ALA A 166 24.21 -8.82 -12.93
CA ALA A 166 24.58 -9.74 -11.85
C ALA A 166 24.56 -11.20 -12.31
N SER A 167 23.51 -11.62 -13.01
CA SER A 167 23.36 -13.00 -13.51
C SER A 167 24.44 -13.35 -14.53
N LEU A 168 24.75 -12.42 -15.46
CA LEU A 168 25.81 -12.61 -16.44
C LEU A 168 27.19 -12.63 -15.77
N GLY A 169 27.44 -11.71 -14.84
CA GLY A 169 28.67 -11.68 -14.05
C GLY A 169 28.87 -12.96 -13.25
N LEU A 170 27.82 -13.45 -12.58
CA LEU A 170 27.85 -14.72 -11.84
C LEU A 170 28.19 -15.89 -12.76
N LEU A 171 27.55 -15.98 -13.93
CA LEU A 171 27.76 -17.07 -14.89
C LEU A 171 29.18 -17.05 -15.46
N ILE A 172 29.67 -15.89 -15.89
CA ILE A 172 31.02 -15.74 -16.44
C ILE A 172 32.06 -16.09 -15.37
N LEU A 173 31.97 -15.49 -14.19
CA LEU A 173 32.95 -15.71 -13.12
C LEU A 173 32.94 -17.17 -12.62
N ALA A 174 31.76 -17.81 -12.57
CA ALA A 174 31.65 -19.22 -12.21
C ALA A 174 32.39 -20.12 -13.21
N HIS A 175 32.22 -19.89 -14.51
CA HIS A 175 32.94 -20.63 -15.56
C HIS A 175 34.45 -20.35 -15.58
N LEU A 176 34.86 -19.16 -15.16
CA LEU A 176 36.27 -18.80 -14.98
C LEU A 176 36.89 -19.38 -13.69
N GLY A 177 36.12 -20.11 -12.88
CA GLY A 177 36.64 -20.79 -11.69
C GLY A 177 36.84 -19.88 -10.47
N PHE A 178 36.17 -18.73 -10.39
CA PHE A 178 36.28 -17.80 -9.24
C PHE A 178 35.62 -18.33 -7.95
N ARG A 179 34.93 -19.48 -7.99
CA ARG A 179 34.31 -20.13 -6.81
C ARG A 179 33.39 -19.17 -6.05
N PHE A 180 33.50 -19.04 -4.73
CA PHE A 180 32.68 -18.14 -3.92
C PHE A 180 32.80 -16.66 -4.34
N TRP A 181 33.94 -16.24 -4.91
CA TRP A 181 34.10 -14.89 -5.45
C TRP A 181 33.14 -14.60 -6.58
N SER A 182 32.71 -15.61 -7.34
CA SER A 182 31.71 -15.43 -8.40
C SER A 182 30.40 -14.86 -7.84
N ILE A 183 29.97 -15.36 -6.68
CA ILE A 183 28.76 -14.90 -6.00
C ILE A 183 28.98 -13.50 -5.43
N ALA A 184 30.08 -13.29 -4.69
CA ALA A 184 30.36 -12.00 -4.05
C ALA A 184 30.57 -10.86 -5.07
N LEU A 185 31.31 -11.09 -6.15
CA LEU A 185 31.53 -10.12 -7.22
C LEU A 185 30.27 -9.87 -8.04
N SER A 186 29.41 -10.87 -8.23
CA SER A 186 28.12 -10.66 -8.92
C SER A 186 27.19 -9.71 -8.16
N GLU A 187 27.20 -9.78 -6.81
CA GLU A 187 26.46 -8.83 -5.95
C GLU A 187 27.07 -7.43 -6.06
N LEU A 188 28.40 -7.31 -6.09
CA LEU A 188 29.09 -6.03 -6.31
C LEU A 188 28.74 -5.42 -7.68
N ILE A 189 28.75 -6.22 -8.74
CA ILE A 189 28.33 -5.79 -10.09
C ILE A 189 26.88 -5.28 -10.06
N SER A 190 25.97 -6.02 -9.41
CA SER A 190 24.57 -5.61 -9.22
C SER A 190 24.47 -4.25 -8.53
N ALA A 191 25.20 -4.08 -7.43
CA ALA A 191 25.21 -2.85 -6.64
C ALA A 191 25.78 -1.67 -7.44
N LEU A 192 26.88 -1.85 -8.17
CA LEU A 192 27.50 -0.83 -9.00
C LEU A 192 26.58 -0.39 -10.14
N VAL A 193 26.05 -1.34 -10.91
CA VAL A 193 25.13 -1.06 -12.02
C VAL A 193 23.87 -0.37 -11.50
N GLY A 194 23.31 -0.85 -10.38
CA GLY A 194 22.18 -0.22 -9.72
C GLY A 194 22.48 1.21 -9.29
N ALA A 195 23.59 1.45 -8.60
CA ALA A 195 23.99 2.77 -8.13
C ALA A 195 24.20 3.76 -9.27
N VAL A 196 24.93 3.37 -10.32
CA VAL A 196 25.17 4.22 -11.51
C VAL A 196 23.87 4.51 -12.23
N ALA A 197 23.02 3.50 -12.46
CA ALA A 197 21.76 3.68 -13.16
C ALA A 197 20.77 4.55 -12.36
N LEU A 198 20.73 4.41 -11.03
CA LEU A 198 19.87 5.22 -10.18
C LEU A 198 20.35 6.66 -10.07
N THR A 199 21.64 6.88 -9.80
CA THR A 199 22.22 8.22 -9.63
C THR A 199 22.25 9.02 -10.94
N SER A 200 22.47 8.36 -12.09
CA SER A 200 22.37 9.01 -13.40
C SER A 200 20.95 9.45 -13.73
N ARG A 201 19.93 8.70 -13.31
CA ARG A 201 18.51 9.04 -13.55
C ARG A 201 17.95 10.03 -12.54
N MET A 202 18.44 10.00 -11.31
CA MET A 202 18.02 10.88 -10.22
C MET A 202 19.25 11.34 -9.43
N PRO A 203 19.99 12.35 -9.95
CA PRO A 203 21.10 12.93 -9.23
C PRO A 203 20.61 13.60 -7.95
N PHE A 204 21.40 13.49 -6.89
CA PHE A 204 21.12 14.12 -5.60
C PHE A 204 22.40 14.73 -5.04
N ARG A 205 22.25 15.73 -4.18
CA ARG A 205 23.38 16.34 -3.47
C ARG A 205 23.64 15.60 -2.17
N ILE A 206 24.90 15.54 -1.75
CA ILE A 206 25.29 15.01 -0.44
C ILE A 206 25.68 16.22 0.41
N ALA A 207 25.06 16.36 1.58
CA ALA A 207 25.38 17.41 2.54
C ALA A 207 25.71 16.79 3.90
N ILE A 208 26.65 17.38 4.63
CA ILE A 208 26.98 16.93 5.99
C ILE A 208 25.72 17.07 6.86
N PRO A 209 25.24 15.99 7.50
CA PRO A 209 24.05 16.06 8.32
C PRO A 209 24.30 16.93 9.54
N ARG A 210 23.36 17.84 9.82
CA ARG A 210 23.34 18.53 11.11
C ARG A 210 22.74 17.59 12.15
N ILE A 211 23.25 17.62 13.37
CA ILE A 211 22.68 16.85 14.48
C ILE A 211 21.25 17.36 14.68
N VAL A 212 20.27 16.59 14.24
CA VAL A 212 18.84 16.83 14.50
C VAL A 212 18.47 16.06 15.75
N ASP A 213 17.63 16.64 16.60
CA ASP A 213 17.15 15.98 17.81
C ASP A 213 16.33 14.73 17.44
N MET A 214 16.94 13.55 17.61
CA MET A 214 16.34 12.26 17.27
C MET A 214 15.48 11.69 18.40
N ARG A 215 15.37 12.37 19.55
CA ARG A 215 14.54 11.93 20.70
C ARG A 215 13.09 11.56 20.32
N PRO A 216 12.39 12.27 19.41
CA PRO A 216 11.03 11.89 18.98
C PRO A 216 10.96 10.58 18.18
N LEU A 217 12.08 10.10 17.60
CA LEU A 217 12.15 8.86 16.83
C LEU A 217 12.33 7.61 17.72
N PHE A 218 12.60 7.75 19.02
CA PHE A 218 12.89 6.61 19.91
C PHE A 218 11.72 6.19 20.81
N SER A 219 10.73 7.05 21.07
CA SER A 219 9.66 6.77 22.05
C SER A 219 8.61 5.75 21.57
N MET A 220 8.35 5.66 20.26
CA MET A 220 7.42 4.70 19.65
C MET A 220 8.13 3.47 19.03
N SER A 221 9.46 3.42 19.12
CA SER A 221 10.30 2.54 18.29
C SER A 221 10.85 1.32 19.03
N ARG A 222 10.79 1.28 20.37
CA ARG A 222 11.42 0.20 21.14
C ARG A 222 10.78 -1.17 20.90
N GLU A 223 9.45 -1.26 20.84
CA GLU A 223 8.75 -2.54 20.69
C GLU A 223 8.93 -3.11 19.29
N LEU A 224 8.89 -2.25 18.28
CA LEU A 224 9.16 -2.62 16.89
C LEU A 224 10.63 -2.99 16.68
N LEU A 225 11.56 -2.26 17.32
CA LEU A 225 12.99 -2.57 17.24
C LEU A 225 13.32 -3.89 17.92
N LEU A 226 12.86 -4.11 19.15
CA LEU A 226 13.05 -5.37 19.88
C LEU A 226 12.40 -6.54 19.14
N GLY A 227 11.17 -6.35 18.63
CA GLY A 227 10.50 -7.34 17.80
C GLY A 227 11.28 -7.69 16.55
N ARG A 228 11.80 -6.69 15.82
CA ARG A 228 12.64 -6.90 14.63
C ARG A 228 13.97 -7.58 14.93
N LEU A 229 14.65 -7.19 16.01
CA LEU A 229 15.92 -7.81 16.41
C LEU A 229 15.72 -9.27 16.81
N ALA A 230 14.69 -9.56 17.60
CA ALA A 230 14.33 -10.93 17.95
C ALA A 230 13.96 -11.74 16.71
N TRP A 231 13.17 -11.14 15.79
CA TRP A 231 12.83 -11.74 14.51
C TRP A 231 14.06 -12.09 13.68
N TYR A 232 14.98 -11.14 13.52
CA TYR A 232 16.23 -11.37 12.79
C TYR A 232 17.05 -12.48 13.45
N GLY A 233 17.14 -12.46 14.77
CA GLY A 233 17.85 -13.45 15.56
C GLY A 233 17.31 -14.86 15.32
N TYR A 234 16.02 -15.09 15.48
CA TYR A 234 15.48 -16.45 15.39
C TYR A 234 15.40 -16.96 13.94
N THR A 235 15.22 -16.06 12.97
CA THR A 235 15.10 -16.44 11.55
C THR A 235 16.46 -16.71 10.89
N ASN A 236 17.56 -16.26 11.50
CA ASN A 236 18.93 -16.53 11.00
C ASN A 236 19.75 -17.44 11.94
N ALA A 237 19.21 -17.80 13.10
CA ALA A 237 19.91 -18.61 14.08
C ALA A 237 20.23 -20.02 13.57
N ASP A 238 19.34 -20.61 12.77
CA ASP A 238 19.56 -21.90 12.12
C ASP A 238 20.77 -21.87 11.17
N PHE A 239 20.89 -20.84 10.33
CA PHE A 239 22.08 -20.63 9.48
C PHE A 239 23.34 -20.41 10.32
N PHE A 240 23.25 -19.62 11.38
CA PHE A 240 24.40 -19.38 12.28
C PHE A 240 24.87 -20.67 12.95
N VAL A 241 23.93 -21.45 13.50
CA VAL A 241 24.22 -22.73 14.15
C VAL A 241 24.79 -23.73 13.16
N ALA A 242 24.22 -23.83 11.95
CA ALA A 242 24.75 -24.66 10.88
C ALA A 242 26.20 -24.27 10.53
N SER A 243 26.49 -22.97 10.36
CA SER A 243 27.86 -22.49 10.15
C SER A 243 28.79 -22.93 11.27
N ARG A 244 28.39 -22.65 12.51
CA ARG A 244 29.27 -22.73 13.67
C ARG A 244 29.54 -24.16 14.13
N ARG A 245 28.57 -25.06 13.98
CA ARG A 245 28.67 -26.44 14.47
C ARG A 245 28.97 -27.44 13.38
N LEU A 246 28.49 -27.22 12.16
CA LEU A 246 28.58 -28.18 11.06
C LEU A 246 29.53 -27.73 9.94
N GLY A 247 29.97 -26.46 9.96
CA GLY A 247 30.89 -25.90 8.97
C GLY A 247 30.19 -25.43 7.69
N THR A 248 30.98 -24.85 6.79
CA THR A 248 30.47 -24.16 5.59
C THR A 248 29.83 -25.09 4.57
N ARG A 249 30.33 -26.33 4.39
CA ARG A 249 29.70 -27.29 3.46
C ARG A 249 28.26 -27.59 3.86
N ALA A 250 28.04 -27.94 5.12
CA ALA A 250 26.72 -28.22 5.67
C ALA A 250 25.81 -26.99 5.61
N LEU A 251 26.33 -25.81 5.92
CA LEU A 251 25.60 -24.55 5.76
C LEU A 251 25.17 -24.30 4.30
N GLY A 252 26.02 -24.61 3.33
CA GLY A 252 25.69 -24.51 1.91
C GLY A 252 24.56 -25.43 1.51
N GLU A 253 24.65 -26.71 1.90
CA GLU A 253 23.58 -27.72 1.68
C GLU A 253 22.27 -27.28 2.34
N TYR A 254 22.33 -26.77 3.58
CA TYR A 254 21.17 -26.22 4.29
C TYR A 254 20.57 -25.01 3.56
N THR A 255 21.41 -24.08 3.13
CA THR A 255 20.96 -22.86 2.44
C THR A 255 20.31 -23.16 1.10
N MET A 256 20.87 -24.11 0.35
CA MET A 256 20.28 -24.53 -0.92
C MET A 256 18.95 -25.24 -0.71
N GLY A 257 18.85 -26.14 0.28
CA GLY A 257 17.60 -26.80 0.64
C GLY A 257 16.52 -25.80 1.10
N TRP A 258 16.89 -24.83 1.93
CA TRP A 258 16.02 -23.73 2.34
C TRP A 258 15.57 -22.90 1.13
N THR A 259 16.49 -22.55 0.23
CA THR A 259 16.20 -21.71 -0.93
C THR A 259 15.24 -22.40 -1.90
N LEU A 260 15.42 -23.70 -2.17
CA LEU A 260 14.54 -24.46 -3.05
C LEU A 260 13.11 -24.60 -2.53
N ILE A 261 12.91 -24.72 -1.20
CA ILE A 261 11.57 -24.89 -0.62
C ILE A 261 10.86 -23.55 -0.37
N THR A 262 11.59 -22.52 0.09
CA THR A 262 10.99 -21.25 0.48
C THR A 262 10.83 -20.27 -0.67
N PHE A 263 11.69 -20.30 -1.69
CA PHE A 263 11.63 -19.27 -2.72
C PHE A 263 10.33 -19.26 -3.53
N PRO A 264 9.85 -20.39 -4.09
CA PRO A 264 8.61 -20.39 -4.86
C PRO A 264 7.42 -19.91 -4.02
N THR A 265 7.43 -20.29 -2.74
CA THR A 265 6.35 -20.01 -1.79
C THR A 265 6.33 -18.54 -1.38
N ASP A 266 7.49 -17.97 -1.04
CA ASP A 266 7.64 -16.54 -0.74
C ASP A 266 7.28 -15.67 -1.94
N ARG A 267 7.60 -16.11 -3.16
CA ARG A 267 7.26 -15.34 -4.37
C ARG A 267 5.75 -15.24 -4.57
N ILE A 268 5.04 -16.36 -4.48
CA ILE A 268 3.57 -16.40 -4.61
C ILE A 268 2.92 -15.65 -3.44
N ALA A 269 3.40 -15.85 -2.21
CA ALA A 269 2.91 -15.14 -1.03
C ALA A 269 3.10 -13.62 -1.18
N SER A 270 4.24 -13.16 -1.70
CA SER A 270 4.51 -11.73 -1.90
C SER A 270 3.53 -11.05 -2.86
N LEU A 271 3.03 -11.76 -3.88
CA LEU A 271 2.00 -11.23 -4.78
C LEU A 271 0.70 -10.97 -4.03
N VAL A 272 0.27 -11.93 -3.22
CA VAL A 272 -0.95 -11.78 -2.42
C VAL A 272 -0.77 -10.67 -1.39
N LEU A 273 0.36 -10.67 -0.68
CA LEU A 273 0.68 -9.65 0.33
C LEU A 273 0.86 -8.25 -0.25
N SER A 274 1.11 -8.10 -1.55
CA SER A 274 1.18 -6.78 -2.19
C SER A 274 -0.20 -6.13 -2.35
N VAL A 275 -1.27 -6.93 -2.42
CA VAL A 275 -2.65 -6.45 -2.56
C VAL A 275 -3.45 -6.54 -1.26
N THR A 276 -2.96 -7.28 -0.26
CA THR A 276 -3.65 -7.44 1.03
C THR A 276 -3.78 -6.14 1.85
N PRO A 277 -2.73 -5.33 2.07
CA PRO A 277 -2.84 -4.11 2.88
C PRO A 277 -3.94 -3.13 2.46
N PRO A 278 -4.09 -2.76 1.17
CA PRO A 278 -5.17 -1.85 0.77
C PRO A 278 -6.56 -2.47 0.93
N VAL A 279 -6.70 -3.80 0.76
CA VAL A 279 -7.97 -4.51 1.02
C VAL A 279 -8.30 -4.48 2.50
N LEU A 280 -7.36 -4.82 3.37
CA LEU A 280 -7.56 -4.81 4.83
C LEU A 280 -7.84 -3.41 5.38
N ALA A 281 -7.23 -2.37 4.82
CA ALA A 281 -7.48 -0.99 5.22
C ALA A 281 -8.95 -0.58 5.00
N ARG A 282 -9.56 -0.97 3.86
CA ARG A 282 -10.95 -0.66 3.54
C ARG A 282 -11.96 -1.34 4.46
N VAL A 283 -11.67 -2.57 4.85
CA VAL A 283 -12.57 -3.37 5.69
C VAL A 283 -12.23 -3.32 7.17
N LYS A 284 -11.19 -2.56 7.59
CA LYS A 284 -10.69 -2.48 8.97
C LYS A 284 -11.79 -2.24 10.01
N ASN A 285 -12.80 -1.45 9.65
CA ASN A 285 -13.91 -1.05 10.54
C ASN A 285 -15.09 -2.04 10.50
N ASN A 286 -15.04 -3.07 9.65
CA ASN A 286 -16.06 -4.11 9.54
C ASN A 286 -15.46 -5.48 9.94
N PRO A 287 -15.62 -5.90 11.21
CA PRO A 287 -15.04 -7.16 11.70
C PRO A 287 -15.47 -8.40 10.92
N ALA A 288 -16.73 -8.44 10.46
CA ALA A 288 -17.25 -9.57 9.70
C ALA A 288 -16.58 -9.69 8.32
N GLU A 289 -16.36 -8.56 7.66
CA GLU A 289 -15.63 -8.54 6.39
C GLU A 289 -14.14 -8.84 6.56
N LEU A 290 -13.49 -8.33 7.61
CA LEU A 290 -12.10 -8.71 7.93
C LEU A 290 -11.94 -10.22 8.08
N VAL A 291 -12.84 -10.85 8.84
CA VAL A 291 -12.86 -12.30 9.02
C VAL A 291 -13.07 -13.01 7.68
N ARG A 292 -14.02 -12.55 6.86
CA ARG A 292 -14.30 -13.13 5.55
C ARG A 292 -13.09 -13.06 4.62
N TYR A 293 -12.47 -11.88 4.50
CA TYR A 293 -11.30 -11.68 3.64
C TYR A 293 -10.08 -12.44 4.16
N PHE A 294 -9.85 -12.48 5.46
CA PHE A 294 -8.79 -13.28 6.07
C PHE A 294 -8.95 -14.75 5.70
N VAL A 295 -10.12 -15.35 5.95
CA VAL A 295 -10.40 -16.76 5.64
C VAL A 295 -10.27 -17.04 4.15
N LEU A 296 -10.77 -16.15 3.29
CA LEU A 296 -10.67 -16.29 1.83
C LEU A 296 -9.20 -16.26 1.34
N LEU A 297 -8.40 -15.31 1.82
CA LEU A 297 -6.99 -15.19 1.45
C LEU A 297 -6.17 -16.37 1.99
N THR A 298 -6.46 -16.81 3.22
CA THR A 298 -5.85 -17.99 3.83
C THR A 298 -6.18 -19.27 3.06
N GLU A 299 -7.45 -19.49 2.72
CA GLU A 299 -7.88 -20.63 1.89
C GLU A 299 -7.18 -20.58 0.53
N GLY A 300 -7.20 -19.43 -0.15
CA GLY A 300 -6.57 -19.23 -1.45
C GLY A 300 -5.07 -19.48 -1.46
N LEU A 301 -4.33 -18.95 -0.47
CA LEU A 301 -2.91 -19.23 -0.31
C LEU A 301 -2.66 -20.71 -0.07
N SER A 302 -3.44 -21.35 0.80
CA SER A 302 -3.22 -22.77 1.14
C SER A 302 -3.43 -23.71 -0.05
N ILE A 303 -4.44 -23.44 -0.89
CA ILE A 303 -4.72 -24.24 -2.10
C ILE A 303 -3.54 -24.24 -3.08
N VAL A 304 -2.74 -23.17 -3.10
CA VAL A 304 -1.60 -23.05 -4.00
C VAL A 304 -0.30 -23.50 -3.33
N LEU A 305 -0.07 -23.05 -2.09
CA LEU A 305 1.23 -23.17 -1.44
C LEU A 305 1.44 -24.53 -0.75
N PHE A 306 0.39 -25.15 -0.22
CA PHE A 306 0.50 -26.46 0.43
C PHE A 306 0.95 -27.56 -0.56
N PRO A 307 0.31 -27.76 -1.73
CA PRO A 307 0.75 -28.78 -2.67
C PRO A 307 2.14 -28.47 -3.24
N LEU A 308 2.51 -27.19 -3.35
CA LEU A 308 3.85 -26.81 -3.80
C LEU A 308 4.93 -27.23 -2.79
N CYS A 309 4.75 -26.91 -1.50
CA CYS A 309 5.67 -27.33 -0.43
C CYS A 309 5.77 -28.85 -0.32
N ILE A 310 4.63 -29.53 -0.19
CA ILE A 310 4.57 -30.97 0.04
C ILE A 310 5.03 -31.73 -1.20
N GLY A 311 4.60 -31.30 -2.39
CA GLY A 311 5.03 -31.88 -3.65
C GLY A 311 6.55 -31.82 -3.82
N LEU A 312 7.15 -30.63 -3.63
CA LEU A 312 8.61 -30.46 -3.71
C LEU A 312 9.37 -31.32 -2.69
N ALA A 313 8.82 -31.53 -1.50
CA ALA A 313 9.42 -32.41 -0.49
C ALA A 313 9.36 -33.89 -0.89
N LEU A 314 8.23 -34.35 -1.46
CA LEU A 314 8.07 -35.73 -1.91
C LEU A 314 9.00 -36.08 -3.07
N VAL A 315 9.25 -35.14 -3.98
CA VAL A 315 10.17 -35.33 -5.12
C VAL A 315 11.56 -34.73 -4.90
N ALA A 316 11.91 -34.36 -3.66
CA ALA A 316 13.13 -33.61 -3.34
C ALA A 316 14.40 -34.34 -3.81
N ASP A 317 14.48 -35.66 -3.61
CA ASP A 317 15.64 -36.47 -4.01
C ASP A 317 15.87 -36.40 -5.54
N ASP A 318 14.80 -36.58 -6.32
CA ASP A 318 14.87 -36.50 -7.78
C ASP A 318 15.21 -35.09 -8.26
N VAL A 319 14.57 -34.05 -7.69
CA VAL A 319 14.84 -32.66 -8.02
C VAL A 319 16.29 -32.29 -7.75
N VAL A 320 16.83 -32.64 -6.58
CA VAL A 320 18.22 -32.33 -6.23
C VAL A 320 19.19 -33.10 -7.12
N ARG A 321 19.00 -34.41 -7.32
CA ARG A 321 19.90 -35.21 -8.17
C ARG A 321 19.90 -34.74 -9.62
N ILE A 322 18.73 -34.43 -10.18
CA ILE A 322 18.60 -33.99 -11.57
C ILE A 322 19.14 -32.57 -11.73
N PHE A 323 18.69 -31.59 -10.94
CA PHE A 323 19.01 -30.19 -11.19
C PHE A 323 20.33 -29.73 -10.58
N LEU A 324 20.73 -30.26 -9.42
CA LEU A 324 21.92 -29.81 -8.70
C LEU A 324 23.07 -30.83 -8.74
N GLY A 325 22.75 -32.13 -8.79
CA GLY A 325 23.71 -33.23 -8.78
C GLY A 325 23.97 -33.80 -7.38
N SER A 326 24.69 -34.92 -7.31
CA SER A 326 24.90 -35.72 -6.08
C SER A 326 25.61 -34.98 -4.95
N LYS A 327 26.45 -33.98 -5.27
CA LYS A 327 27.15 -33.17 -4.27
C LYS A 327 26.21 -32.37 -3.35
N TRP A 328 24.94 -32.22 -3.74
CA TRP A 328 23.91 -31.52 -2.99
C TRP A 328 22.96 -32.45 -2.23
N ALA A 329 23.27 -33.76 -2.11
CA ALA A 329 22.41 -34.73 -1.45
C ALA A 329 21.99 -34.32 -0.03
N GLY A 330 22.86 -33.62 0.72
CA GLY A 330 22.53 -33.10 2.07
C GLY A 330 21.41 -32.06 2.10
N ALA A 331 21.04 -31.46 0.96
CA ALA A 331 19.91 -30.55 0.84
C ALA A 331 18.54 -31.27 0.87
N VAL A 332 18.50 -32.57 0.49
CA VAL A 332 17.25 -33.34 0.38
C VAL A 332 16.53 -33.43 1.73
N GLY A 333 17.24 -33.87 2.78
CA GLY A 333 16.66 -33.98 4.12
C GLY A 333 16.21 -32.63 4.69
N VAL A 334 16.90 -31.56 4.33
CA VAL A 334 16.53 -30.18 4.72
C VAL A 334 15.22 -29.77 4.04
N MET A 335 15.08 -30.00 2.73
CA MET A 335 13.84 -29.70 1.98
C MET A 335 12.65 -30.46 2.55
N GLN A 336 12.82 -31.75 2.86
CA GLN A 336 11.77 -32.61 3.39
C GLN A 336 11.28 -32.14 4.77
N ALA A 337 12.21 -31.84 5.68
CA ALA A 337 11.87 -31.35 7.02
C ALA A 337 11.25 -29.94 6.98
N LEU A 338 11.80 -29.03 6.17
CA LEU A 338 11.29 -27.65 6.05
C LEU A 338 9.95 -27.55 5.31
N ALA A 339 9.46 -28.60 4.65
CA ALA A 339 8.16 -28.56 3.98
C ALA A 339 7.02 -28.28 4.96
N ILE A 340 7.04 -28.91 6.15
CA ILE A 340 6.04 -28.71 7.21
C ILE A 340 6.07 -27.25 7.68
N PHE A 341 7.27 -26.77 7.99
CA PHE A 341 7.50 -25.38 8.38
C PHE A 341 7.02 -24.39 7.30
N SER A 342 7.41 -24.59 6.05
CA SER A 342 7.10 -23.68 4.93
C SER A 342 5.60 -23.62 4.66
N THR A 343 4.93 -24.77 4.74
CA THR A 343 3.47 -24.89 4.60
C THR A 343 2.75 -24.01 5.63
N LEU A 344 3.12 -24.12 6.91
CA LEU A 344 2.49 -23.33 7.99
C LEU A 344 2.91 -21.86 7.95
N ARG A 345 4.19 -21.58 7.67
CA ARG A 345 4.71 -20.21 7.57
C ARG A 345 4.04 -19.42 6.46
N SER A 346 3.65 -20.06 5.36
CA SER A 346 3.12 -19.38 4.18
C SER A 346 1.95 -18.43 4.44
N ALA A 347 1.12 -18.72 5.46
CA ALA A 347 -0.02 -17.89 5.86
C ALA A 347 0.26 -16.95 7.04
N MET A 348 1.39 -17.09 7.73
CA MET A 348 1.78 -16.26 8.88
C MET A 348 1.91 -14.77 8.56
N PRO A 349 2.41 -14.35 7.39
CA PRO A 349 2.43 -12.93 7.06
C PRO A 349 1.03 -12.27 7.08
N LEU A 350 -0.03 -12.98 6.69
CA LEU A 350 -1.41 -12.48 6.79
C LEU A 350 -1.84 -12.30 8.25
N VAL A 351 -1.46 -13.25 9.12
CA VAL A 351 -1.72 -13.17 10.57
C VAL A 351 -1.06 -11.93 11.16
N SER A 352 0.23 -11.73 10.87
CA SER A 352 0.99 -10.56 11.34
C SER A 352 0.38 -9.26 10.83
N GLN A 353 0.01 -9.17 9.55
CA GLN A 353 -0.65 -7.98 9.00
C GLN A 353 -2.00 -7.70 9.68
N MET A 354 -2.80 -8.74 9.94
CA MET A 354 -4.09 -8.57 10.61
C MET A 354 -3.94 -8.10 12.06
N LEU A 355 -2.96 -8.64 12.79
CA LEU A 355 -2.63 -8.17 14.13
C LEU A 355 -2.18 -6.70 14.11
N THR A 356 -1.37 -6.30 13.14
CA THR A 356 -0.98 -4.89 12.96
C THR A 356 -2.19 -3.99 12.69
N VAL A 357 -3.10 -4.39 11.80
CA VAL A 357 -4.32 -3.62 11.48
C VAL A 357 -5.23 -3.46 12.71
N ARG A 358 -5.25 -4.45 13.61
CA ARG A 358 -5.97 -4.41 14.89
C ARG A 358 -5.20 -3.74 16.03
N GLY A 359 -4.05 -3.13 15.76
CA GLY A 359 -3.22 -2.43 16.75
C GLY A 359 -2.49 -3.35 17.74
N ARG A 360 -2.39 -4.65 17.45
CA ARG A 360 -1.78 -5.68 18.30
C ARG A 360 -0.32 -5.97 17.92
N THR A 361 0.49 -4.92 17.83
CA THR A 361 1.91 -5.01 17.45
C THR A 361 2.77 -5.59 18.57
N ARG A 362 2.38 -5.38 19.83
CA ARG A 362 3.10 -5.89 21.01
C ARG A 362 3.11 -7.42 21.06
N GLU A 363 2.02 -8.05 20.62
CA GLU A 363 1.90 -9.51 20.53
C GLU A 363 2.84 -10.09 19.46
N GLY A 364 3.05 -9.38 18.34
CA GLY A 364 4.05 -9.75 17.34
C GLY A 364 5.48 -9.69 17.87
N MET A 365 5.78 -8.70 18.73
CA MET A 365 7.06 -8.62 19.44
C MET A 365 7.25 -9.82 20.37
N TRP A 366 6.27 -10.13 21.22
CA TRP A 366 6.35 -11.29 22.12
C TRP A 366 6.47 -12.62 21.37
N PHE A 367 5.78 -12.77 20.24
CA PHE A 367 5.96 -13.93 19.35
C PHE A 367 7.41 -14.06 18.88
N SER A 368 8.02 -12.95 18.45
CA SER A 368 9.41 -12.95 17.97
C SER A 368 10.39 -13.27 19.09
N ILE A 369 10.17 -12.73 20.29
CA ILE A 369 11.01 -13.03 21.48
C ILE A 369 10.87 -14.50 21.89
N ALA A 370 9.65 -15.03 21.97
CA ALA A 370 9.43 -16.44 22.32
C ALA A 370 10.04 -17.37 21.27
N SER A 371 9.89 -17.05 19.99
CA SER A 371 10.51 -17.78 18.89
C SER A 371 12.03 -17.78 19.03
N PHE A 372 12.64 -16.65 19.36
CA PHE A 372 14.08 -16.55 19.63
C PHE A 372 14.52 -17.44 20.80
N VAL A 373 13.83 -17.33 21.94
CA VAL A 373 14.18 -18.09 23.16
C VAL A 373 14.01 -19.61 22.97
N LEU A 374 13.02 -20.05 22.19
CA LEU A 374 12.72 -21.47 22.01
C LEU A 374 13.47 -22.10 20.83
N LEU A 375 13.55 -21.42 19.68
CA LEU A 375 14.14 -21.99 18.48
C LEU A 375 15.67 -21.99 18.51
N VAL A 376 16.32 -20.96 19.08
CA VAL A 376 17.80 -20.89 19.09
C VAL A 376 18.42 -22.09 19.82
N PRO A 377 18.00 -22.45 21.06
CA PRO A 377 18.49 -23.66 21.72
C PRO A 377 18.10 -24.93 20.96
N ALA A 378 16.92 -24.97 20.37
CA ALA A 378 16.47 -26.14 19.61
C ALA A 378 17.29 -26.37 18.34
N PHE A 379 17.70 -25.33 17.61
CA PHE A 379 18.65 -25.45 16.51
C PHE A 379 20.00 -25.94 17.01
N TRP A 380 20.46 -25.42 18.15
CA TRP A 380 21.72 -25.85 18.75
C TRP A 380 21.72 -27.34 19.11
N ILE A 381 20.63 -27.84 19.71
CA ILE A 381 20.45 -29.27 20.02
C ILE A 381 20.27 -30.07 18.72
N GLY A 382 19.41 -29.58 17.82
CA GLY A 382 19.08 -30.15 16.52
C GLY A 382 20.31 -30.39 15.63
N SER A 383 21.30 -29.50 15.70
CA SER A 383 22.56 -29.65 14.97
C SER A 383 23.33 -30.92 15.30
N SER A 384 23.05 -31.58 16.43
CA SER A 384 23.67 -32.87 16.79
C SER A 384 23.28 -33.99 15.81
N TRP A 385 22.16 -33.85 15.10
CA TRP A 385 21.72 -34.75 14.02
C TRP A 385 21.97 -34.16 12.62
N GLY A 386 22.91 -33.23 12.49
CA GLY A 386 23.25 -32.56 11.23
C GLY A 386 22.23 -31.51 10.78
N THR A 387 22.26 -31.18 9.50
CA THR A 387 21.44 -30.12 8.89
C THR A 387 19.94 -30.46 8.91
N ALA A 388 19.60 -31.72 8.72
CA ALA A 388 18.23 -32.21 8.82
C ALA A 388 17.68 -32.04 10.24
N GLY A 389 18.50 -32.27 11.28
CA GLY A 389 18.08 -32.06 12.67
C GLY A 389 17.75 -30.60 13.00
N ILE A 390 18.50 -29.65 12.42
CA ILE A 390 18.18 -28.21 12.49
C ILE A 390 16.82 -27.93 11.83
N ALA A 391 16.59 -28.49 10.63
CA ALA A 391 15.32 -28.33 9.93
C ALA A 391 14.14 -28.98 10.67
N TRP A 392 14.34 -30.12 11.32
CA TRP A 392 13.31 -30.75 12.15
C TRP A 392 12.95 -29.94 13.40
N ALA A 393 13.87 -29.14 13.95
CA ALA A 393 13.55 -28.22 15.03
C ALA A 393 12.51 -27.17 14.61
N TRP A 394 12.59 -26.67 13.37
CA TRP A 394 11.53 -25.83 12.80
C TRP A 394 10.21 -26.60 12.70
N ALA A 395 10.22 -27.80 12.13
CA ALA A 395 9.02 -28.62 11.96
C ALA A 395 8.35 -29.00 13.30
N ALA A 396 9.12 -29.15 14.37
CA ALA A 396 8.61 -29.51 15.69
C ALA A 396 8.09 -28.31 16.50
N LEU A 397 8.82 -27.19 16.51
CA LEU A 397 8.53 -26.06 17.41
C LEU A 397 7.76 -24.91 16.74
N TYR A 398 7.82 -24.78 15.42
CA TYR A 398 7.07 -23.73 14.74
C TYR A 398 5.55 -23.94 14.76
N PRO A 399 4.99 -25.16 14.56
CA PRO A 399 3.55 -25.37 14.65
C PRO A 399 2.90 -24.91 15.98
N PRO A 400 3.42 -25.24 17.17
CA PRO A 400 2.84 -24.73 18.42
C PRO A 400 3.00 -23.21 18.58
N LEU A 401 4.11 -22.62 18.12
CA LEU A 401 4.29 -21.16 18.09
C LEU A 401 3.25 -20.49 17.17
N ALA A 402 3.06 -21.01 15.96
CA ALA A 402 2.07 -20.52 15.01
C ALA A 402 0.65 -20.69 15.55
N LEU A 403 0.35 -21.81 16.23
CA LEU A 403 -0.93 -22.04 16.90
C LEU A 403 -1.18 -20.97 17.96
N TRP A 404 -0.18 -20.66 18.80
CA TRP A 404 -0.29 -19.57 19.76
C TRP A 404 -0.60 -18.23 19.07
N GLN A 405 0.10 -17.89 17.99
CA GLN A 405 -0.18 -16.66 17.23
C GLN A 405 -1.61 -16.65 16.63
N TYR A 406 -2.09 -17.80 16.13
CA TYR A 406 -3.47 -17.94 15.67
C TYR A 406 -4.49 -17.78 16.79
N THR A 407 -4.20 -18.24 18.03
CA THR A 407 -5.11 -18.01 19.16
C THR A 407 -5.24 -16.54 19.51
N ILE A 408 -4.14 -15.77 19.42
CA ILE A 408 -4.16 -14.32 19.63
C ILE A 408 -5.01 -13.66 18.53
N LEU A 409 -4.81 -14.07 17.28
CA LEU A 409 -5.59 -13.55 16.16
C LEU A 409 -7.08 -13.87 16.29
N ALA A 410 -7.42 -15.11 16.63
CA ALA A 410 -8.78 -15.57 16.85
C ALA A 410 -9.50 -14.69 17.88
N LYS A 411 -8.82 -14.39 19.01
CA LYS A 411 -9.32 -13.44 20.02
C LYS A 411 -9.41 -12.00 19.50
N ALA A 412 -8.47 -11.56 18.66
CA ALA A 412 -8.45 -10.19 18.12
C ALA A 412 -9.56 -9.92 17.08
N LEU A 413 -10.04 -10.98 16.41
CA LEU A 413 -11.11 -10.96 15.42
C LEU A 413 -12.46 -11.47 15.93
N ASP A 414 -12.56 -11.78 17.23
CA ASP A 414 -13.74 -12.39 17.84
C ASP A 414 -14.25 -13.63 17.07
N MET A 415 -13.31 -14.49 16.67
CA MET A 415 -13.59 -15.68 15.87
C MET A 415 -13.08 -16.93 16.57
N ARG A 416 -13.81 -18.04 16.45
CA ARG A 416 -13.33 -19.34 16.95
C ARG A 416 -12.22 -19.88 16.05
N LEU A 417 -11.16 -20.41 16.67
CA LEU A 417 -9.97 -20.96 16.02
C LEU A 417 -10.28 -21.99 14.92
N ARG A 418 -11.33 -22.80 15.12
CA ARG A 418 -11.81 -23.80 14.14
C ARG A 418 -12.15 -23.20 12.77
N HIS A 419 -12.62 -21.95 12.71
CA HIS A 419 -12.99 -21.31 11.44
C HIS A 419 -11.75 -20.96 10.62
N ILE A 420 -10.63 -20.65 11.28
CA ILE A 420 -9.34 -20.44 10.62
C ILE A 420 -8.84 -21.77 10.06
N PHE A 421 -8.79 -22.82 10.88
CA PHE A 421 -8.28 -24.12 10.43
C PHE A 421 -9.18 -24.81 9.39
N ALA A 422 -10.49 -24.54 9.40
CA ALA A 422 -11.40 -24.99 8.37
C ALA A 422 -11.02 -24.48 6.96
N ALA A 423 -10.33 -23.34 6.87
CA ALA A 423 -9.81 -22.81 5.61
C ALA A 423 -8.71 -23.70 5.00
N TYR A 424 -7.94 -24.41 5.84
CA TYR A 424 -6.85 -25.29 5.39
C TYR A 424 -7.31 -26.69 5.01
N ILE A 425 -8.46 -27.16 5.50
CA ILE A 425 -8.94 -28.53 5.31
C ILE A 425 -8.96 -28.95 3.82
N PRO A 426 -9.50 -28.17 2.87
CA PRO A 426 -9.54 -28.58 1.47
C PRO A 426 -8.15 -28.82 0.88
N ALA A 427 -7.21 -27.92 1.18
CA ALA A 427 -5.83 -28.02 0.71
C ALA A 427 -5.11 -29.20 1.38
N ALA A 428 -5.25 -29.36 2.71
CA ALA A 428 -4.63 -30.44 3.46
C ALA A 428 -5.13 -31.83 3.00
N ALA A 429 -6.44 -32.00 2.80
CA ALA A 429 -7.01 -33.24 2.26
C ALA A 429 -6.51 -33.53 0.84
N GLY A 430 -6.45 -32.49 -0.02
CA GLY A 430 -5.89 -32.61 -1.36
C GLY A 430 -4.42 -33.03 -1.34
N CYS A 431 -3.63 -32.45 -0.43
CA CYS A 431 -2.23 -32.83 -0.25
C CYS A 431 -2.08 -34.26 0.26
N ALA A 432 -2.95 -34.76 1.14
CA ALA A 432 -2.92 -36.15 1.57
C ALA A 432 -3.16 -37.11 0.39
N ILE A 433 -4.15 -36.81 -0.46
CA ILE A 433 -4.44 -37.58 -1.68
C ILE A 433 -3.26 -37.52 -2.66
N MET A 434 -2.74 -36.33 -2.92
CA MET A 434 -1.56 -36.11 -3.75
C MET A 434 -0.36 -36.92 -3.25
N SER A 435 -0.07 -36.86 -1.95
CA SER A 435 1.03 -37.61 -1.32
C SER A 435 0.87 -39.12 -1.51
N ALA A 436 -0.34 -39.66 -1.31
CA ALA A 436 -0.60 -41.07 -1.53
C ALA A 436 -0.34 -41.49 -2.99
N VAL A 437 -0.81 -40.69 -3.96
CA VAL A 437 -0.60 -40.95 -5.40
C VAL A 437 0.88 -40.85 -5.77
N VAL A 438 1.59 -39.85 -5.27
CA VAL A 438 3.04 -39.67 -5.53
C VAL A 438 3.83 -40.84 -4.95
N LEU A 439 3.57 -41.24 -3.70
CA LEU A 439 4.26 -42.37 -3.06
C LEU A 439 3.96 -43.69 -3.78
N MET A 440 2.71 -43.91 -4.24
CA MET A 440 2.35 -45.07 -5.07
C MET A 440 3.06 -45.04 -6.43
N THR A 441 3.18 -43.85 -7.05
CA THR A 441 3.91 -43.69 -8.31
C THR A 441 5.40 -43.99 -8.12
N GLN A 442 5.99 -43.53 -7.01
CA GLN A 442 7.39 -43.78 -6.68
C GLN A 442 7.66 -45.26 -6.41
N SER A 443 6.78 -45.96 -5.68
CA SER A 443 6.95 -47.40 -5.44
C SER A 443 6.87 -48.24 -6.72
N LEU A 444 5.97 -47.88 -7.64
CA LEU A 444 5.89 -48.50 -8.97
C LEU A 444 7.12 -48.19 -9.83
N ALA A 445 7.59 -46.94 -9.78
CA ALA A 445 8.78 -46.50 -10.50
C ALA A 445 10.04 -47.25 -10.02
N ASP A 446 10.14 -47.51 -8.72
CA ASP A 446 11.26 -48.26 -8.13
C ASP A 446 11.20 -49.75 -8.52
N GLN A 447 10.00 -50.36 -8.54
CA GLN A 447 9.83 -51.74 -9.03
C GLN A 447 10.20 -51.89 -10.51
N GLN A 448 9.88 -50.91 -11.34
CA GLN A 448 10.18 -50.92 -12.77
C GLN A 448 11.53 -50.27 -13.13
N SER A 449 12.34 -49.88 -12.13
CA SER A 449 13.66 -49.25 -12.32
C SER A 449 13.63 -48.03 -13.27
N TRP A 450 12.61 -47.17 -13.13
CA TRP A 450 12.50 -45.96 -13.94
C TRP A 450 13.69 -45.03 -13.70
N THR A 451 14.10 -44.30 -14.74
CA THR A 451 15.10 -43.24 -14.58
C THR A 451 14.54 -42.11 -13.71
N ALA A 452 15.40 -41.41 -12.96
CA ALA A 452 14.98 -40.30 -12.09
C ALA A 452 14.15 -39.23 -12.83
N SER A 453 14.46 -38.97 -14.11
CA SER A 453 13.72 -38.00 -14.92
C SER A 453 12.30 -38.45 -15.23
N VAL A 454 12.11 -39.74 -15.55
CA VAL A 454 10.77 -40.32 -15.79
C VAL A 454 10.00 -40.38 -14.48
N ARG A 455 10.62 -40.85 -13.39
CA ARG A 455 10.01 -40.87 -12.06
C ARG A 455 9.54 -39.48 -11.64
N LEU A 456 10.37 -38.45 -11.77
CA LEU A 456 10.02 -37.07 -11.46
C LEU A 456 8.84 -36.58 -12.30
N LEU A 457 8.87 -36.79 -13.63
CA LEU A 457 7.83 -36.33 -14.53
C LEU A 457 6.48 -36.98 -14.21
N VAL A 458 6.46 -38.31 -14.06
CA VAL A 458 5.23 -39.06 -13.80
C VAL A 458 4.70 -38.76 -12.39
N ALA A 459 5.55 -38.73 -11.36
CA ALA A 459 5.14 -38.41 -10.00
C ALA A 459 4.58 -36.98 -9.89
N THR A 460 5.22 -36.00 -10.55
CA THR A 460 4.76 -34.61 -10.52
C THR A 460 3.43 -34.44 -11.26
N THR A 461 3.29 -35.06 -12.44
CA THR A 461 2.06 -34.96 -13.24
C THR A 461 0.90 -35.72 -12.62
N SER A 462 1.11 -36.94 -12.11
CA SER A 462 0.08 -37.72 -11.42
C SER A 462 -0.37 -37.06 -10.12
N GLY A 463 0.58 -36.55 -9.32
CA GLY A 463 0.29 -35.80 -8.09
C GLY A 463 -0.49 -34.52 -8.36
N ALA A 464 -0.06 -33.72 -9.35
CA ALA A 464 -0.77 -32.50 -9.74
C ALA A 464 -2.18 -32.79 -10.25
N ALA A 465 -2.36 -33.83 -11.06
CA ALA A 465 -3.67 -34.26 -11.55
C ALA A 465 -4.59 -34.71 -10.39
N ALA A 466 -4.08 -35.50 -9.45
CA ALA A 466 -4.82 -35.95 -8.28
C ALA A 466 -5.26 -34.77 -7.40
N TYR A 467 -4.34 -33.84 -7.12
CA TYR A 467 -4.64 -32.64 -6.34
C TYR A 467 -5.69 -31.75 -7.01
N CYS A 468 -5.50 -31.44 -8.30
CA CYS A 468 -6.42 -30.61 -9.07
C CYS A 468 -7.81 -31.25 -9.17
N THR A 469 -7.89 -32.57 -9.33
CA THR A 469 -9.15 -33.31 -9.36
C THR A 469 -9.87 -33.20 -8.02
N TRP A 470 -9.16 -33.40 -6.90
CA TRP A 470 -9.74 -33.20 -5.57
C TRP A 470 -10.29 -31.79 -5.37
N ILE A 471 -9.49 -30.76 -5.69
CA ILE A 471 -9.92 -29.36 -5.55
C ILE A 471 -11.12 -29.04 -6.44
N ALA A 472 -11.15 -29.59 -7.67
CA ALA A 472 -12.29 -29.45 -8.58
C ALA A 472 -13.56 -30.12 -8.03
N LEU A 473 -13.45 -31.24 -7.31
CA LEU A 473 -14.60 -31.93 -6.70
C LEU A 473 -15.05 -31.26 -5.39
N ALA A 474 -14.12 -31.03 -4.46
CA ALA A 474 -14.41 -30.50 -3.13
C ALA A 474 -14.80 -29.01 -3.13
N ARG A 475 -14.33 -28.25 -4.11
CA ARG A 475 -14.53 -26.79 -4.20
C ARG A 475 -14.91 -26.34 -5.61
N GLY A 476 -15.41 -27.21 -6.48
CA GLY A 476 -15.74 -26.89 -7.88
C GLY A 476 -16.57 -25.63 -8.08
N ALA A 477 -17.56 -25.37 -7.21
CA ALA A 477 -18.35 -24.14 -7.24
C ALA A 477 -17.54 -22.88 -6.87
N ARG A 478 -16.67 -22.95 -5.84
CA ARG A 478 -15.79 -21.83 -5.44
C ARG A 478 -14.62 -21.62 -6.40
N VAL A 479 -14.06 -22.68 -6.94
CA VAL A 479 -13.01 -22.62 -7.96
C VAL A 479 -13.58 -22.02 -9.24
N LYS A 480 -14.79 -22.42 -9.65
CA LYS A 480 -15.52 -21.76 -10.74
C LYS A 480 -15.82 -20.29 -10.40
N SER A 481 -16.22 -19.93 -9.18
CA SER A 481 -16.47 -18.52 -8.83
C SER A 481 -15.19 -17.69 -8.82
N ILE A 482 -14.06 -18.23 -8.32
CA ILE A 482 -12.75 -17.56 -8.34
C ILE A 482 -12.23 -17.46 -9.78
N LEU A 483 -12.29 -18.53 -10.59
CA LEU A 483 -11.92 -18.50 -12.00
C LEU A 483 -12.84 -17.61 -12.82
N GLN A 484 -14.11 -17.49 -12.46
CA GLN A 484 -15.05 -16.53 -13.06
C GLN A 484 -14.73 -15.09 -12.61
N LEU A 485 -14.30 -14.85 -11.37
CA LEU A 485 -13.81 -13.55 -10.92
C LEU A 485 -12.50 -13.16 -11.64
N VAL A 486 -11.59 -14.12 -11.85
CA VAL A 486 -10.33 -13.97 -12.59
C VAL A 486 -10.57 -13.85 -14.11
N ARG A 487 -11.60 -14.53 -14.67
CA ARG A 487 -12.02 -14.36 -16.07
C ARG A 487 -12.83 -13.10 -16.29
N LYS A 488 -13.66 -12.67 -15.33
CA LYS A 488 -14.35 -11.36 -15.32
C LYS A 488 -13.42 -10.20 -15.01
N THR A 489 -12.13 -10.46 -14.74
CA THR A 489 -11.07 -9.45 -14.79
C THR A 489 -10.44 -9.30 -16.19
N ARG A 490 -10.95 -9.99 -17.23
CA ARG A 490 -11.10 -9.31 -18.53
C ARG A 490 -12.29 -8.36 -18.39
N PRO A 491 -12.16 -7.07 -18.72
CA PRO A 491 -13.24 -6.11 -18.57
C PRO A 491 -14.34 -6.43 -19.60
N ALA A 492 -15.23 -7.35 -19.25
CA ALA A 492 -16.58 -7.33 -19.76
C ALA A 492 -17.29 -6.24 -18.97
N VAL A 493 -17.31 -5.03 -19.54
CA VAL A 493 -18.26 -3.99 -19.14
C VAL A 493 -19.63 -4.51 -19.54
N THR A 494 -20.22 -5.35 -18.70
CA THR A 494 -21.66 -5.49 -18.64
C THR A 494 -22.11 -4.34 -17.74
N PRO A 495 -22.87 -3.36 -18.26
CA PRO A 495 -23.43 -2.32 -17.40
C PRO A 495 -24.24 -3.01 -16.30
N PRO A 496 -24.08 -2.63 -15.03
CA PRO A 496 -25.00 -3.09 -14.00
C PRO A 496 -26.39 -2.62 -14.42
N THR A 497 -27.30 -3.57 -14.63
CA THR A 497 -28.73 -3.28 -14.57
C THR A 497 -28.97 -2.61 -13.23
N VAL A 498 -29.33 -1.32 -13.29
CA VAL A 498 -29.78 -0.55 -12.15
C VAL A 498 -31.04 -1.25 -11.64
N HIS A 499 -30.88 -2.11 -10.63
CA HIS A 499 -31.99 -2.36 -9.73
C HIS A 499 -32.19 -1.05 -8.99
N ALA A 500 -33.28 -0.36 -9.32
CA ALA A 500 -33.79 0.73 -8.51
C ALA A 500 -33.80 0.25 -7.05
N ALA A 501 -33.12 1.00 -6.19
CA ALA A 501 -33.24 0.80 -4.76
C ALA A 501 -34.74 0.89 -4.39
N PRO A 502 -35.24 0.04 -3.49
CA PRO A 502 -36.60 0.20 -3.00
C PRO A 502 -36.74 1.60 -2.38
N PRO A 503 -37.87 2.29 -2.59
CA PRO A 503 -38.09 3.61 -2.00
C PRO A 503 -37.97 3.52 -0.48
N LEU A 504 -37.24 4.48 0.10
CA LEU A 504 -37.18 4.70 1.54
C LEU A 504 -38.62 4.79 2.09
N ALA A 505 -38.86 4.07 3.18
CA ALA A 505 -40.15 4.02 3.82
C ALA A 505 -40.62 5.43 4.25
N VAL A 506 -41.88 5.71 3.95
CA VAL A 506 -42.64 6.97 4.12
C VAL A 506 -42.72 7.49 5.57
N ALA A 507 -42.11 6.81 6.54
CA ALA A 507 -42.30 7.10 7.96
C ALA A 507 -41.46 8.27 8.52
N ASP A 508 -40.36 8.66 7.87
CA ASP A 508 -39.51 9.75 8.38
C ASP A 508 -39.85 11.13 7.81
N GLN A 509 -40.53 11.21 6.65
CA GLN A 509 -40.83 12.50 5.98
C GLN A 509 -41.77 13.39 6.80
N ALA A 510 -42.78 12.81 7.44
CA ALA A 510 -43.80 13.54 8.20
C ALA A 510 -43.25 14.22 9.48
N ILE A 511 -42.16 13.68 10.05
CA ILE A 511 -41.50 14.30 11.22
C ILE A 511 -40.71 15.54 10.77
N PHE A 512 -40.12 15.52 9.57
CA PHE A 512 -39.36 16.65 9.03
C PHE A 512 -40.25 17.80 8.53
N ASP A 513 -41.39 17.48 7.90
CA ASP A 513 -42.35 18.51 7.47
C ASP A 513 -42.96 19.27 8.66
N SER A 514 -43.17 18.59 9.80
CA SER A 514 -43.71 19.21 11.02
C SER A 514 -42.75 20.20 11.73
N ILE A 515 -41.44 20.10 11.49
CA ILE A 515 -40.43 21.01 12.06
C ILE A 515 -40.31 22.30 11.22
N ASP A 516 -40.50 22.21 9.90
CA ASP A 516 -40.52 23.38 9.01
C ASP A 516 -41.84 24.17 9.16
N GLU A 517 -42.96 23.53 9.48
CA GLU A 517 -44.22 24.22 9.84
C GLU A 517 -44.16 24.94 11.20
N LEU A 518 -43.38 24.44 12.17
CA LEU A 518 -43.30 25.05 13.51
C LEU A 518 -42.40 26.29 13.58
N TYR A 519 -41.51 26.51 12.60
CA TYR A 519 -40.50 27.58 12.61
C TYR A 519 -40.29 28.30 11.26
N GLY A 520 -41.07 27.98 10.22
CA GLY A 520 -40.98 28.59 8.90
C GLY A 520 -41.71 29.92 8.79
N VAL A 521 -40.96 31.02 8.64
CA VAL A 521 -41.49 32.29 8.13
C VAL A 521 -42.05 32.07 6.70
N PRO A 522 -43.24 32.60 6.35
CA PRO A 522 -43.90 32.34 5.06
C PRO A 522 -43.06 32.73 3.86
N ALA A 523 -43.35 32.10 2.72
CA ALA A 523 -42.68 32.30 1.44
C ALA A 523 -43.01 33.67 0.81
N GLU A 524 -42.31 34.73 1.23
CA GLU A 524 -42.13 35.92 0.39
C GLU A 524 -40.80 35.83 -0.37
N LYS A 525 -40.81 36.28 -1.64
CA LYS A 525 -39.61 36.37 -2.48
C LYS A 525 -38.57 37.24 -1.76
N SER A 526 -37.46 36.64 -1.35
CA SER A 526 -36.36 37.35 -0.70
C SER A 526 -35.83 38.47 -1.60
N ALA A 527 -35.68 39.68 -1.06
CA ALA A 527 -35.06 40.83 -1.74
C ALA A 527 -33.52 40.67 -1.90
N CYS A 528 -32.94 39.61 -1.34
CA CYS A 528 -31.50 39.33 -1.42
C CYS A 528 -31.11 38.69 -2.76
N GLU A 529 -29.96 39.08 -3.30
CA GLU A 529 -29.43 38.47 -4.54
C GLU A 529 -28.71 37.14 -4.29
N CYS A 530 -28.14 36.96 -3.10
CA CYS A 530 -27.34 35.79 -2.76
C CYS A 530 -27.62 35.31 -1.33
N THR A 531 -27.58 33.99 -1.13
CA THR A 531 -27.54 33.36 0.20
C THR A 531 -26.16 32.76 0.46
N VAL A 532 -25.51 33.09 1.57
CA VAL A 532 -24.26 32.45 2.00
C VAL A 532 -24.54 31.51 3.16
N ILE A 533 -24.13 30.25 3.02
CA ILE A 533 -24.38 29.18 3.98
C ILE A 533 -23.12 28.96 4.83
N ILE A 534 -23.29 28.94 6.16
CA ILE A 534 -22.24 28.59 7.11
C ILE A 534 -22.68 27.35 7.89
N GLY A 535 -21.94 26.25 7.74
CA GLY A 535 -22.09 25.07 8.62
C GLY A 535 -21.19 25.23 9.85
N THR A 536 -21.75 25.15 11.06
CA THR A 536 -20.96 25.33 12.29
C THR A 536 -21.50 24.48 13.43
N MET A 537 -20.64 24.06 14.35
CA MET A 537 -21.09 23.48 15.62
C MET A 537 -21.69 24.53 16.58
N ALA A 538 -21.49 25.83 16.30
CA ALA A 538 -21.86 26.94 17.18
C ALA A 538 -21.42 26.73 18.65
N ALA A 539 -20.22 26.16 18.84
CA ALA A 539 -19.62 25.99 20.16
C ALA A 539 -19.05 27.33 20.67
N GLU A 540 -18.91 27.46 21.99
CA GLU A 540 -18.43 28.70 22.63
C GLU A 540 -17.07 29.16 22.07
N ASN A 541 -16.14 28.23 21.86
CA ASN A 541 -14.82 28.51 21.29
C ASN A 541 -14.83 28.93 19.80
N ARG A 542 -15.96 28.78 19.10
CA ARG A 542 -16.16 29.22 17.71
C ARG A 542 -16.91 30.56 17.61
N GLN A 543 -17.36 31.13 18.72
CA GLN A 543 -18.14 32.37 18.71
C GLN A 543 -17.43 33.52 17.99
N SER A 544 -16.17 33.79 18.34
CA SER A 544 -15.42 34.91 17.74
C SER A 544 -15.14 34.70 16.26
N SER A 545 -14.88 33.46 15.83
CA SER A 545 -14.62 33.14 14.43
C SER A 545 -15.90 33.21 13.60
N LEU A 546 -17.00 32.67 14.10
CA LEU A 546 -18.30 32.66 13.42
C LEU A 546 -18.84 34.07 13.22
N LEU A 547 -18.77 34.94 14.24
CA LEU A 547 -19.24 36.31 14.11
C LEU A 547 -18.42 37.09 13.08
N ARG A 548 -17.10 36.88 13.06
CA ARG A 548 -16.19 37.48 12.08
C ARG A 548 -16.46 36.99 10.66
N ALA A 549 -16.77 35.69 10.49
CA ALA A 549 -17.18 35.14 9.20
C ALA A 549 -18.49 35.81 8.70
N ILE A 550 -19.50 35.94 9.56
CA ILE A 550 -20.77 36.62 9.25
C ILE A 550 -20.52 38.09 8.87
N ASP A 551 -19.73 38.81 9.66
CA ASP A 551 -19.38 40.22 9.38
C ASP A 551 -18.66 40.38 8.04
N SER A 552 -17.76 39.45 7.71
CA SER A 552 -17.05 39.45 6.43
C SER A 552 -17.97 39.26 5.23
N ILE A 553 -19.04 38.45 5.36
CA ILE A 553 -20.02 38.25 4.29
C ILE A 553 -20.77 39.56 4.03
N VAL A 554 -21.26 40.23 5.07
CA VAL A 554 -21.96 41.49 4.94
C VAL A 554 -21.05 42.58 4.35
N ALA A 555 -19.77 42.61 4.74
CA ALA A 555 -18.79 43.55 4.20
C ALA A 555 -18.33 43.22 2.77
N SER A 556 -18.56 42.00 2.28
CA SER A 556 -18.09 41.54 0.97
C SER A 556 -18.96 41.97 -0.22
N THR A 557 -20.11 42.58 0.04
CA THR A 557 -21.05 43.03 -0.99
C THR A 557 -21.74 44.34 -0.62
N ARG A 558 -22.05 45.16 -1.63
CA ARG A 558 -22.93 46.33 -1.48
C ARG A 558 -24.42 45.99 -1.61
N LYS A 559 -24.74 44.75 -2.00
CA LYS A 559 -26.09 44.25 -2.22
C LYS A 559 -26.63 43.55 -0.99
N GLN A 560 -27.94 43.33 -0.92
CA GLN A 560 -28.52 42.53 0.17
C GLN A 560 -28.13 41.06 0.02
N VAL A 561 -27.55 40.50 1.09
CA VAL A 561 -27.15 39.09 1.23
C VAL A 561 -27.86 38.47 2.42
N GLU A 562 -28.38 37.26 2.23
CA GLU A 562 -28.93 36.44 3.32
C GLU A 562 -27.82 35.52 3.85
N VAL A 563 -27.64 35.45 5.16
CA VAL A 563 -26.73 34.48 5.78
C VAL A 563 -27.55 33.35 6.41
N VAL A 564 -27.31 32.11 6.00
CA VAL A 564 -27.94 30.93 6.59
C VAL A 564 -26.90 30.19 7.44
N VAL A 565 -27.09 30.19 8.75
CA VAL A 565 -26.24 29.45 9.69
C VAL A 565 -26.89 28.12 10.02
N VAL A 566 -26.27 27.02 9.59
CA VAL A 566 -26.71 25.65 9.88
C VAL A 566 -25.92 25.12 11.07
N VAL A 567 -26.59 25.08 12.22
CA VAL A 567 -26.03 24.61 13.48
C VAL A 567 -26.04 23.08 13.47
N ASN A 568 -24.85 22.51 13.43
CA ASN A 568 -24.59 21.12 13.12
C ASN A 568 -24.27 20.31 14.38
N GLY A 569 -25.20 19.46 14.80
CA GLY A 569 -25.15 18.67 16.03
C GLY A 569 -25.88 19.32 17.22
N ASN A 570 -25.78 18.66 18.37
CA ASN A 570 -26.52 19.01 19.61
C ASN A 570 -25.68 19.76 20.66
N ARG A 571 -24.48 20.24 20.31
CA ARG A 571 -23.51 20.84 21.25
C ARG A 571 -23.40 22.36 21.13
N ALA A 572 -24.42 23.02 20.59
CA ALA A 572 -24.43 24.45 20.38
C ALA A 572 -24.54 25.23 21.69
N HIS A 573 -23.79 26.34 21.78
CA HIS A 573 -23.80 27.24 22.92
C HIS A 573 -25.06 28.11 22.91
N ALA A 574 -25.93 27.97 23.91
CA ALA A 574 -27.24 28.62 23.93
C ALA A 574 -27.20 30.17 23.83
N PRO A 575 -26.27 30.89 24.52
CA PRO A 575 -26.12 32.34 24.33
C PRO A 575 -25.75 32.74 22.90
N LEU A 576 -24.90 31.96 22.24
CA LEU A 576 -24.51 32.21 20.84
C LEU A 576 -25.71 32.01 19.91
N LEU A 577 -26.53 30.97 20.14
CA LEU A 577 -27.75 30.74 19.35
C LEU A 577 -28.76 31.88 19.48
N ALA A 578 -28.94 32.43 20.68
CA ALA A 578 -29.81 33.59 20.91
C ALA A 578 -29.30 34.80 20.12
N LEU A 579 -28.00 35.09 20.24
CA LEU A 579 -27.35 36.20 19.53
C LEU A 579 -27.47 36.06 18.00
N LEU A 580 -27.31 34.85 17.45
CA LEU A 580 -27.45 34.62 16.01
C LEU A 580 -28.89 34.82 15.52
N ARG A 581 -29.90 34.47 16.34
CA ARG A 581 -31.32 34.63 15.99
C ARG A 581 -31.80 36.08 16.03
N GLU A 582 -31.19 36.90 16.88
CA GLU A 582 -31.49 38.33 16.98
C GLU A 582 -30.78 39.16 15.88
N ARG A 583 -29.80 38.58 15.19
CA ARG A 583 -29.01 39.28 14.19
C ARG A 583 -29.77 39.44 12.87
N ALA A 584 -30.01 40.69 12.48
CA ALA A 584 -30.67 41.01 11.21
C ALA A 584 -29.92 40.40 10.01
N GLY A 585 -30.66 39.80 9.08
CA GLY A 585 -30.10 39.16 7.88
C GLY A 585 -29.52 37.75 8.10
N VAL A 586 -29.59 37.21 9.33
CA VAL A 586 -29.13 35.85 9.66
C VAL A 586 -30.33 34.93 9.92
N ARG A 587 -30.38 33.80 9.24
CA ARG A 587 -31.36 32.73 9.46
C ARG A 587 -30.66 31.50 10.02
N VAL A 588 -31.13 31.02 11.18
CA VAL A 588 -30.52 29.89 11.89
C VAL A 588 -31.33 28.62 11.64
N LEU A 589 -30.69 27.57 11.15
CA LEU A 589 -31.25 26.23 10.98
C LEU A 589 -30.55 25.24 11.92
N LEU A 590 -31.28 24.24 12.40
CA LEU A 590 -30.72 23.21 13.28
C LEU A 590 -30.62 21.88 12.55
N GLN A 591 -29.45 21.27 12.52
CA GLN A 591 -29.22 19.93 11.99
C GLN A 591 -28.83 19.00 13.16
N ALA A 592 -29.76 18.15 13.59
CA ALA A 592 -29.60 17.37 14.83
C ALA A 592 -28.38 16.42 14.81
N GLU A 593 -28.10 15.80 13.66
CA GLU A 593 -26.97 14.90 13.49
C GLU A 593 -25.73 15.64 12.99
N GLY A 594 -24.63 15.56 13.74
CA GLY A 594 -23.36 16.23 13.43
C GLY A 594 -22.70 15.70 12.16
N SER A 595 -22.91 16.35 11.03
CA SER A 595 -22.33 16.03 9.72
C SER A 595 -22.28 17.26 8.81
N LEU A 596 -21.08 17.67 8.40
CA LEU A 596 -20.90 18.79 7.47
C LEU A 596 -21.65 18.58 6.13
N PRO A 597 -21.59 17.39 5.48
CA PRO A 597 -22.42 17.09 4.31
C PRO A 597 -23.92 17.33 4.54
N LYS A 598 -24.47 16.88 5.68
CA LYS A 598 -25.89 17.08 6.01
C LYS A 598 -26.20 18.56 6.25
N ALA A 599 -25.28 19.30 6.87
CA ALA A 599 -25.42 20.74 7.06
C ALA A 599 -25.39 21.50 5.72
N MET A 600 -24.49 21.12 4.79
CA MET A 600 -24.42 21.69 3.44
C MET A 600 -25.71 21.44 2.66
N HIS A 601 -26.20 20.20 2.66
CA HIS A 601 -27.46 19.83 2.02
C HIS A 601 -28.64 20.61 2.59
N ARG A 602 -28.78 20.65 3.92
CA ARG A 602 -29.86 21.39 4.59
C ARG A 602 -29.82 22.89 4.29
N GLY A 603 -28.63 23.48 4.35
CA GLY A 603 -28.44 24.89 4.01
C GLY A 603 -28.83 25.16 2.56
N ARG A 604 -28.43 24.29 1.63
CA ARG A 604 -28.79 24.41 0.22
C ARG A 604 -30.29 24.27 -0.02
N VAL A 605 -30.98 23.33 0.62
CA VAL A 605 -32.45 23.17 0.54
C VAL A 605 -33.16 24.46 0.98
N ALA A 606 -32.61 25.15 1.98
CA ALA A 606 -33.17 26.39 2.50
C ALA A 606 -32.90 27.64 1.65
N VAL A 607 -32.03 27.58 0.63
CA VAL A 607 -31.71 28.71 -0.26
C VAL A 607 -32.94 29.11 -1.07
N ARG A 608 -33.28 30.41 -1.04
CA ARG A 608 -34.40 30.99 -1.79
C ARG A 608 -33.97 32.04 -2.82
N THR A 609 -32.69 32.38 -2.86
CA THR A 609 -32.12 33.44 -3.70
C THR A 609 -31.60 32.89 -5.04
N PRO A 610 -31.41 33.75 -6.07
CA PRO A 610 -30.91 33.32 -7.38
C PRO A 610 -29.50 32.72 -7.37
N TYR A 611 -28.68 33.10 -6.39
CA TYR A 611 -27.30 32.65 -6.23
C TYR A 611 -27.03 32.20 -4.80
N PHE A 612 -26.09 31.28 -4.62
CA PHE A 612 -25.66 30.88 -3.27
C PHE A 612 -24.17 30.57 -3.20
N ALA A 613 -23.60 30.69 -2.01
CA ALA A 613 -22.21 30.35 -1.72
C ALA A 613 -22.08 29.72 -0.33
N PHE A 614 -20.88 29.26 0.02
CA PHE A 614 -20.56 28.74 1.34
C PHE A 614 -19.38 29.50 1.95
N LEU A 615 -19.34 29.53 3.28
CA LEU A 615 -18.19 30.02 4.04
C LEU A 615 -18.02 29.17 5.30
N ASP A 616 -16.79 28.73 5.58
CA ASP A 616 -16.48 28.06 6.84
C ASP A 616 -16.48 29.06 7.99
N ASP A 617 -16.86 28.64 9.20
CA ASP A 617 -17.07 29.52 10.35
C ASP A 617 -15.78 30.07 10.99
N ASP A 618 -14.62 29.83 10.39
CA ASP A 618 -13.35 30.48 10.72
C ASP A 618 -12.65 31.20 9.56
N ASP A 619 -13.28 31.23 8.39
CA ASP A 619 -12.80 31.90 7.19
C ASP A 619 -13.52 33.25 6.94
N GLU A 620 -12.97 34.05 6.03
CA GLU A 620 -13.48 35.39 5.72
C GLU A 620 -13.63 35.60 4.22
N TYR A 621 -14.66 36.34 3.80
CA TYR A 621 -14.66 36.99 2.50
C TYR A 621 -13.91 38.32 2.55
N LEU A 622 -13.21 38.65 1.46
CA LEU A 622 -12.57 39.96 1.29
C LEU A 622 -13.62 41.00 0.88
N ILE A 623 -13.33 42.27 1.16
CA ILE A 623 -14.20 43.40 0.79
C ILE A 623 -14.42 43.38 -0.72
N GLY A 624 -15.69 43.41 -1.17
CA GLY A 624 -16.07 43.32 -2.57
C GLY A 624 -15.95 41.91 -3.19
N GLY A 625 -15.45 40.91 -2.46
CA GLY A 625 -15.18 39.58 -2.99
C GLY A 625 -16.43 38.80 -3.44
N LEU A 626 -17.60 39.09 -2.85
CA LEU A 626 -18.86 38.48 -3.29
C LEU A 626 -19.41 39.22 -4.52
N ASP A 627 -19.28 40.55 -4.59
CA ASP A 627 -19.67 41.37 -5.75
C ASP A 627 -18.93 40.92 -7.02
N VAL A 628 -17.61 40.74 -6.95
CA VAL A 628 -16.78 40.30 -8.08
C VAL A 628 -17.24 38.92 -8.62
N ARG A 629 -17.56 37.98 -7.72
CA ARG A 629 -18.09 36.67 -8.13
C ARG A 629 -19.48 36.77 -8.75
N LEU A 630 -20.36 37.59 -8.16
CA LEU A 630 -21.71 37.84 -8.68
C LEU A 630 -21.66 38.42 -10.09
N GLU A 631 -20.85 39.46 -10.31
CA GLU A 631 -20.67 40.09 -11.62
C GLU A 631 -20.11 39.11 -12.65
N ALA A 632 -19.09 38.33 -12.30
CA ALA A 632 -18.50 37.33 -13.19
C ALA A 632 -19.51 36.23 -13.59
N LEU A 633 -20.32 35.75 -12.66
CA LEU A 633 -21.35 34.73 -12.94
C LEU A 633 -22.56 35.31 -13.68
N GLN A 634 -22.89 36.59 -13.48
CA GLN A 634 -23.93 37.30 -14.24
C GLN A 634 -23.49 37.54 -15.68
N ALA A 635 -22.22 37.89 -15.91
CA ALA A 635 -21.62 38.07 -17.24
C ALA A 635 -21.52 36.76 -18.05
N ARG A 636 -21.63 35.59 -17.40
CA ARG A 636 -21.62 34.26 -18.03
C ARG A 636 -22.94 33.52 -17.78
N PRO A 637 -24.02 33.81 -18.55
CA PRO A 637 -25.30 33.13 -18.42
C PRO A 637 -25.22 31.62 -18.68
N ASP A 638 -24.22 31.19 -19.44
CA ASP A 638 -23.90 29.79 -19.74
C ASP A 638 -23.20 29.07 -18.57
N ALA A 639 -22.63 29.79 -17.60
CA ALA A 639 -21.96 29.21 -16.45
C ALA A 639 -22.94 28.82 -15.32
N SER A 640 -22.71 27.65 -14.74
CA SER A 640 -23.46 27.11 -13.59
C SER A 640 -22.87 27.56 -12.26
N LEU A 641 -21.57 27.83 -12.22
CA LEU A 641 -20.85 28.36 -11.07
C LEU A 641 -19.66 29.20 -11.51
N VAL A 642 -19.16 30.02 -10.59
CA VAL A 642 -17.86 30.70 -10.68
C VAL A 642 -17.00 30.29 -9.49
N THR A 643 -15.71 30.06 -9.74
CA THR A 643 -14.70 29.88 -8.69
C THR A 643 -13.70 31.03 -8.74
N SER A 644 -13.18 31.44 -7.60
CA SER A 644 -12.17 32.48 -7.50
C SER A 644 -10.93 32.05 -6.71
N ASN A 645 -9.86 32.83 -6.79
CA ASN A 645 -8.67 32.61 -5.95
C ASN A 645 -8.89 33.23 -4.56
N GLY A 646 -7.96 33.00 -3.64
CA GLY A 646 -8.00 33.54 -2.28
C GLY A 646 -6.65 33.45 -1.57
N TYR A 647 -6.58 33.94 -0.35
CA TYR A 647 -5.37 33.87 0.47
C TYR A 647 -5.45 32.75 1.51
N LYS A 648 -4.38 31.98 1.66
CA LYS A 648 -4.17 31.11 2.81
C LYS A 648 -3.32 31.83 3.83
N ARG A 649 -3.87 32.08 5.02
CA ARG A 649 -3.18 32.77 6.12
C ARG A 649 -2.65 31.78 7.14
N ARG A 650 -1.33 31.73 7.32
CA ARG A 650 -0.64 30.87 8.30
C ARG A 650 0.37 31.69 9.09
N HIS A 651 0.23 31.69 10.43
CA HIS A 651 1.15 32.40 11.34
C HIS A 651 1.31 33.90 10.99
N GLY A 652 0.20 34.54 10.61
CA GLY A 652 0.18 35.96 10.24
C GLY A 652 0.68 36.30 8.83
N ARG A 653 1.21 35.32 8.06
CA ARG A 653 1.61 35.51 6.66
C ARG A 653 0.52 35.02 5.71
N GLU A 654 0.33 35.75 4.61
CA GLU A 654 -0.63 35.41 3.55
C GLU A 654 0.12 34.96 2.29
N ALA A 655 -0.40 33.91 1.66
CA ALA A 655 0.03 33.45 0.35
C ALA A 655 -1.21 33.12 -0.50
N LEU A 656 -1.10 33.27 -1.82
CA LEU A 656 -2.18 32.83 -2.72
C LEU A 656 -2.46 31.34 -2.53
N MET A 657 -3.75 30.99 -2.51
CA MET A 657 -4.22 29.63 -2.30
C MET A 657 -3.92 28.75 -3.51
N LEU A 658 -4.30 29.21 -4.71
CA LEU A 658 -4.15 28.45 -5.95
C LEU A 658 -3.08 29.11 -6.81
N ARG A 659 -2.19 28.29 -7.38
CA ARG A 659 -1.04 28.80 -8.16
C ARG A 659 -1.43 29.25 -9.56
N ASN A 660 -2.45 28.62 -10.14
CA ASN A 660 -2.93 28.93 -11.46
C ASN A 660 -4.41 28.51 -11.60
N LEU A 661 -5.33 29.47 -11.49
CA LEU A 661 -6.77 29.22 -11.64
C LEU A 661 -7.24 29.38 -13.09
N SER A 662 -6.45 30.03 -13.96
CA SER A 662 -6.83 30.38 -15.34
C SER A 662 -7.19 29.18 -16.23
N ASN A 663 -6.62 27.99 -15.96
CA ASN A 663 -6.89 26.78 -16.75
C ASN A 663 -8.23 26.10 -16.42
N VAL A 664 -8.88 26.47 -15.30
CA VAL A 664 -10.11 25.80 -14.84
C VAL A 664 -11.28 26.06 -15.78
N ALA A 665 -11.38 27.25 -16.39
CA ALA A 665 -12.48 27.56 -17.31
C ALA A 665 -12.41 26.75 -18.62
N ALA A 666 -11.20 26.33 -19.03
CA ALA A 666 -10.96 25.63 -20.29
C ALA A 666 -10.98 24.10 -20.13
N ASP A 667 -10.35 23.58 -19.06
CA ASP A 667 -10.30 22.16 -18.74
C ASP A 667 -10.46 21.96 -17.22
N PRO A 668 -11.69 22.09 -16.69
CA PRO A 668 -11.92 22.01 -15.25
C PRO A 668 -11.48 20.65 -14.68
N LEU A 669 -11.69 19.57 -15.43
CA LEU A 669 -11.35 18.21 -15.01
C LEU A 669 -9.83 17.96 -15.06
N GLY A 670 -9.13 18.45 -16.08
CA GLY A 670 -7.67 18.37 -16.15
C GLY A 670 -6.95 19.30 -15.19
N ALA A 671 -7.51 20.46 -14.90
CA ALA A 671 -7.04 21.36 -13.83
C ALA A 671 -7.22 20.69 -12.45
N PHE A 672 -8.36 20.02 -12.24
CA PHE A 672 -8.64 19.27 -11.01
C PHE A 672 -7.63 18.15 -10.73
N LEU A 673 -7.11 17.50 -11.78
CA LEU A 673 -6.04 16.49 -11.66
C LEU A 673 -4.68 17.07 -11.22
N LEU A 674 -4.50 18.38 -11.31
CA LEU A 674 -3.26 19.07 -10.89
C LEU A 674 -3.40 19.67 -9.50
N GLU A 675 -4.50 20.38 -9.26
CA GLU A 675 -4.78 21.07 -8.01
C GLU A 675 -6.30 21.17 -7.83
N ASN A 676 -6.82 20.86 -6.64
CA ASN A 676 -8.25 21.05 -6.37
C ASN A 676 -8.54 22.56 -6.34
N TRP A 677 -9.31 23.02 -7.32
CA TRP A 677 -9.62 24.43 -7.56
C TRP A 677 -10.95 24.89 -6.95
N LEU A 678 -11.70 24.02 -6.27
CA LEU A 678 -12.96 24.36 -5.60
C LEU A 678 -12.78 24.33 -4.08
N PRO A 679 -12.41 25.46 -3.45
CA PRO A 679 -12.41 25.58 -2.01
C PRO A 679 -13.81 25.88 -1.46
N SER A 680 -14.03 25.62 -0.16
CA SER A 680 -15.30 25.87 0.53
C SER A 680 -15.85 27.27 0.30
N CYS A 681 -14.98 28.26 0.37
CA CYS A 681 -15.30 29.68 0.35
C CYS A 681 -15.14 30.36 -1.02
N GLY A 682 -14.56 29.70 -2.02
CA GLY A 682 -14.22 30.33 -3.31
C GLY A 682 -15.28 30.25 -4.39
N ALA A 683 -16.37 29.53 -4.14
CA ALA A 683 -17.38 29.25 -5.16
C ALA A 683 -18.68 30.04 -4.95
N LEU A 684 -19.25 30.52 -6.04
CA LEU A 684 -20.61 31.04 -6.11
C LEU A 684 -21.38 30.25 -7.17
N TYR A 685 -22.57 29.79 -6.82
CA TYR A 685 -23.38 28.88 -7.62
C TYR A 685 -24.68 29.54 -8.06
N ARG A 686 -25.17 29.16 -9.25
CA ARG A 686 -26.50 29.55 -9.73
C ARG A 686 -27.54 28.56 -9.23
N THR A 687 -28.48 29.03 -8.42
CA THR A 687 -29.51 28.19 -7.76
C THR A 687 -30.33 27.38 -8.75
N SER A 688 -30.65 27.96 -9.92
CA SER A 688 -31.45 27.31 -10.97
C SER A 688 -30.73 26.18 -11.72
N ARG A 689 -29.40 26.10 -11.63
CA ARG A 689 -28.62 25.06 -12.31
C ARG A 689 -28.02 24.05 -11.35
N VAL A 690 -27.67 24.46 -10.14
CA VAL A 690 -27.08 23.57 -9.12
C VAL A 690 -28.11 23.26 -8.05
N SER A 691 -28.83 22.13 -8.21
CA SER A 691 -29.88 21.67 -7.30
C SER A 691 -29.32 21.20 -5.94
N ALA A 692 -30.20 21.00 -4.97
CA ALA A 692 -29.82 20.45 -3.66
C ALA A 692 -29.29 19.01 -3.74
N GLU A 693 -29.69 18.24 -4.75
CA GLU A 693 -29.28 16.84 -4.95
C GLU A 693 -27.77 16.68 -5.13
N TYR A 694 -27.07 17.69 -5.68
CA TYR A 694 -25.61 17.66 -5.78
C TYR A 694 -24.91 17.62 -4.42
N PHE A 695 -25.59 18.09 -3.37
CA PHE A 695 -25.12 18.11 -1.99
C PHE A 695 -25.63 16.91 -1.17
N ALA A 696 -26.54 16.10 -1.73
CA ALA A 696 -26.98 14.84 -1.13
C ALA A 696 -25.91 13.76 -1.30
N ASP A 697 -25.79 12.86 -0.33
CA ASP A 697 -24.86 11.72 -0.36
C ASP A 697 -23.39 12.10 -0.63
N ILE A 698 -22.97 13.30 -0.25
CA ILE A 698 -21.56 13.68 -0.19
C ILE A 698 -20.94 12.94 1.01
N GLN A 699 -19.81 12.28 0.78
CA GLN A 699 -19.10 11.58 1.84
C GLN A 699 -18.42 12.59 2.78
N LYS A 700 -18.31 12.21 4.05
CA LYS A 700 -17.56 12.99 5.02
C LYS A 700 -16.09 13.05 4.58
N TYR A 701 -15.51 14.24 4.66
CA TYR A 701 -14.17 14.60 4.20
C TYR A 701 -14.06 14.74 2.67
N PHE A 702 -13.31 15.76 2.22
CA PHE A 702 -13.15 16.14 0.80
C PHE A 702 -14.46 16.48 0.07
N GLU A 703 -15.44 17.01 0.79
CA GLU A 703 -16.77 17.37 0.32
C GLU A 703 -16.71 18.22 -0.96
N TRP A 704 -15.87 19.26 -0.94
CA TRP A 704 -15.68 20.18 -2.07
C TRP A 704 -15.00 19.53 -3.27
N THR A 705 -14.11 18.57 -3.03
CA THR A 705 -13.44 17.77 -4.08
C THR A 705 -14.49 16.92 -4.82
N GLN A 706 -15.36 16.25 -4.06
CA GLN A 706 -16.44 15.43 -4.63
C GLN A 706 -17.48 16.28 -5.36
N LEU A 707 -17.85 17.43 -4.79
CA LEU A 707 -18.80 18.36 -5.40
C LEU A 707 -18.28 18.92 -6.73
N ALA A 708 -17.03 19.42 -6.76
CA ALA A 708 -16.40 19.93 -7.99
C ALA A 708 -16.48 18.90 -9.11
N PHE A 709 -16.16 17.66 -8.76
CA PHE A 709 -16.14 16.57 -9.71
C PHE A 709 -17.53 16.18 -10.21
N ARG A 710 -18.52 16.07 -9.32
CA ARG A 710 -19.90 15.79 -9.69
C ARG A 710 -20.44 16.86 -10.63
N LEU A 711 -20.16 18.13 -10.35
CA LEU A 711 -20.59 19.23 -11.22
C LEU A 711 -19.96 19.14 -12.60
N VAL A 712 -18.64 19.00 -12.68
CA VAL A 712 -17.93 18.97 -13.97
C VAL A 712 -18.28 17.72 -14.78
N SER A 713 -18.38 16.55 -14.13
CA SER A 713 -18.74 15.29 -14.81
C SER A 713 -20.19 15.27 -15.30
N ASN A 714 -21.06 16.13 -14.76
CA ASN A 714 -22.42 16.35 -15.26
C ASN A 714 -22.51 17.54 -16.23
N GLY A 715 -21.38 17.99 -16.79
CA GLY A 715 -21.34 19.01 -17.84
C GLY A 715 -21.57 20.45 -17.36
N HIS A 716 -21.42 20.74 -16.06
CA HIS A 716 -21.56 22.11 -15.57
C HIS A 716 -20.38 22.97 -16.03
N VAL A 717 -20.72 24.11 -16.65
CA VAL A 717 -19.74 25.11 -17.09
C VAL A 717 -19.28 25.95 -15.88
N VAL A 718 -17.96 26.09 -15.73
CA VAL A 718 -17.29 26.81 -14.63
C VAL A 718 -16.69 28.11 -15.16
N ALA A 719 -17.09 29.24 -14.59
CA ALA A 719 -16.42 30.53 -14.78
C ALA A 719 -15.30 30.70 -13.74
N VAL A 720 -14.33 31.56 -14.03
CA VAL A 720 -13.16 31.80 -13.18
C VAL A 720 -12.96 33.29 -12.93
N VAL A 721 -12.64 33.64 -11.68
CA VAL A 721 -12.12 34.95 -11.27
C VAL A 721 -10.74 34.75 -10.67
N ASP A 722 -9.68 35.11 -11.39
CA ASP A 722 -8.30 34.97 -10.88
C ASP A 722 -7.87 36.16 -10.01
N GLU A 723 -8.81 36.65 -9.19
CA GLU A 723 -8.60 37.66 -8.15
C GLU A 723 -8.88 37.04 -6.78
N PRO A 724 -8.11 37.39 -5.73
CA PRO A 724 -8.40 36.92 -4.38
C PRO A 724 -9.71 37.50 -3.86
N THR A 725 -10.68 36.65 -3.49
CA THR A 725 -11.98 37.10 -2.94
C THR A 725 -12.27 36.61 -1.52
N PHE A 726 -11.43 35.73 -0.97
CA PHE A 726 -11.58 35.16 0.36
C PHE A 726 -10.23 34.94 1.04
N ARG A 727 -10.28 34.67 2.35
CA ARG A 727 -9.14 34.34 3.20
C ARG A 727 -9.46 33.10 4.03
N ILE A 728 -8.61 32.09 3.92
CA ILE A 728 -8.65 30.87 4.72
C ILE A 728 -7.68 30.98 5.90
N HIS A 729 -8.15 30.72 7.11
CA HIS A 729 -7.34 30.74 8.32
C HIS A 729 -6.82 29.34 8.65
N GLU A 730 -5.53 29.10 8.36
CA GLU A 730 -4.95 27.79 8.59
C GLU A 730 -4.53 27.61 10.06
N SER A 731 -5.31 26.85 10.82
CA SER A 731 -5.00 26.44 12.19
C SER A 731 -4.17 25.14 12.23
N GLU A 732 -3.49 24.90 13.36
CA GLU A 732 -2.76 23.65 13.61
C GLU A 732 -3.70 22.47 13.91
N VAL A 733 -4.92 22.76 14.35
CA VAL A 733 -5.96 21.78 14.74
C VAL A 733 -7.01 21.61 13.64
N SER A 734 -6.65 21.86 12.37
CA SER A 734 -7.58 21.74 11.25
C SER A 734 -7.97 20.28 10.99
N GLU A 735 -9.27 20.01 10.81
CA GLU A 735 -9.75 18.66 10.47
C GLU A 735 -9.14 18.14 9.17
N SER A 736 -8.79 19.02 8.21
CA SER A 736 -8.12 18.61 6.97
C SER A 736 -6.70 18.06 7.18
N LYS A 737 -6.16 18.18 8.40
CA LYS A 737 -4.86 17.64 8.83
C LYS A 737 -5.03 16.43 9.77
N SER A 738 -6.27 16.05 10.08
CA SER A 738 -6.57 14.88 10.90
C SER A 738 -6.21 13.58 10.16
N THR A 739 -5.96 12.53 10.93
CA THR A 739 -5.66 11.21 10.36
C THR A 739 -6.88 10.68 9.62
N GLU A 740 -8.08 10.92 10.17
CA GLU A 740 -9.37 10.52 9.62
C GLU A 740 -9.64 11.17 8.25
N TYR A 741 -9.29 12.45 8.08
CA TYR A 741 -9.38 13.13 6.79
C TYR A 741 -8.43 12.47 5.78
N LEU A 742 -7.16 12.24 6.13
CA LEU A 742 -6.20 11.60 5.22
C LEU A 742 -6.58 10.15 4.86
N GLU A 743 -7.15 9.40 5.80
CA GLU A 743 -7.61 8.03 5.60
C GLU A 743 -8.84 7.93 4.67
N ALA A 744 -9.63 9.00 4.52
CA ALA A 744 -10.78 9.03 3.63
C ALA A 744 -10.41 9.08 2.14
N HIS A 745 -9.21 9.60 1.81
CA HIS A 745 -8.76 9.89 0.44
C HIS A 745 -8.92 8.72 -0.56
N PRO A 746 -8.65 7.44 -0.23
CA PRO A 746 -8.85 6.34 -1.17
C PRO A 746 -10.31 6.09 -1.54
N ALA A 747 -11.24 6.23 -0.58
CA ALA A 747 -12.67 5.99 -0.82
C ALA A 747 -13.25 7.05 -1.77
N ILE A 748 -12.86 8.31 -1.59
CA ILE A 748 -13.23 9.40 -2.49
C ILE A 748 -12.66 9.17 -3.88
N LEU A 749 -11.40 8.75 -4.01
CA LEU A 749 -10.82 8.48 -5.33
C LEU A 749 -11.60 7.39 -6.09
N GLU A 750 -12.07 6.36 -5.39
CA GLU A 750 -12.94 5.35 -5.99
C GLU A 750 -14.30 5.88 -6.40
N ASP A 751 -14.90 6.75 -5.59
CA ASP A 751 -16.18 7.36 -5.91
C ASP A 751 -16.07 8.31 -7.12
N LEU A 752 -15.01 9.12 -7.15
CA LEU A 752 -14.65 9.95 -8.30
C LEU A 752 -14.46 9.08 -9.55
N LEU A 753 -13.69 7.98 -9.48
CA LEU A 753 -13.48 7.09 -10.64
C LEU A 753 -14.77 6.44 -11.17
N ARG A 754 -15.83 6.33 -10.36
CA ARG A 754 -17.15 5.85 -10.82
C ARG A 754 -17.95 6.93 -11.54
N LEU A 755 -17.70 8.20 -11.24
CA LEU A 755 -18.40 9.34 -11.80
C LEU A 755 -17.78 9.84 -13.12
N VAL A 756 -16.53 9.45 -13.44
CA VAL A 756 -15.89 9.84 -14.71
C VAL A 756 -16.46 9.03 -15.86
N THR A 757 -17.05 9.72 -16.84
CA THR A 757 -17.32 9.07 -18.09
C THR A 757 -16.06 8.95 -18.92
N ARG A 758 -16.12 7.97 -19.79
CA ARG A 758 -15.02 7.58 -20.64
C ARG A 758 -14.72 8.71 -21.68
N GLU A 759 -15.69 9.60 -21.96
CA GLU A 759 -15.59 10.80 -22.82
C GLU A 759 -14.90 11.96 -22.11
N ASP A 760 -15.22 12.21 -20.84
CA ASP A 760 -14.59 13.24 -20.01
C ASP A 760 -13.06 13.05 -19.95
N LEU A 761 -12.64 11.78 -19.76
CA LEU A 761 -11.21 11.43 -19.74
C LEU A 761 -10.53 11.66 -21.10
N ALA A 762 -11.27 11.53 -22.21
CA ALA A 762 -10.74 11.71 -23.55
C ALA A 762 -10.58 13.20 -23.91
N GLN A 763 -11.53 14.05 -23.51
CA GLN A 763 -11.42 15.50 -23.66
C GLN A 763 -10.22 16.06 -22.89
N THR A 764 -10.06 15.70 -21.62
CA THR A 764 -8.90 16.12 -20.81
C THR A 764 -7.55 15.63 -21.37
N LEU A 765 -7.48 14.42 -21.93
CA LEU A 765 -6.25 13.90 -22.55
C LEU A 765 -5.94 14.56 -23.91
N SER A 766 -6.96 15.04 -24.62
CA SER A 766 -6.80 15.77 -25.89
C SER A 766 -6.30 17.21 -25.66
N PHE A 767 -6.82 17.89 -24.62
CA PHE A 767 -6.40 19.23 -24.23
C PHE A 767 -4.91 19.29 -23.83
N ARG A 768 -4.37 18.23 -23.23
CA ARG A 768 -2.92 18.13 -22.89
C ARG A 768 -1.99 17.77 -24.06
N ARG A 769 -2.53 17.44 -25.25
CA ARG A 769 -1.74 17.19 -26.47
C ARG A 769 -1.63 18.42 -27.37
N ALA A 770 -2.57 19.35 -27.26
CA ALA A 770 -2.48 20.71 -27.80
C ALA A 770 -1.61 21.57 -26.87
#